data_AF-A0A942UWM0-F1
#
_entry.id   AF-A0A942UWM0-F1
#
_cell.length_a   1.000
_cell.length_b   1.000
_cell.length_c   1.000
_cell.angle_alpha   90.00
_cell.angle_beta   90.00
_cell.angle_gamma   90.00
#
_symmetry.space_group_name_H-M   'P 1'
#
loop_
_entity.id
_entity.type
_entity.pdbx_description
1 polymer ?
#
loop_
_entity_poly.entity_id
_entity_poly.type
_entity_poly.pdbx_seq_one_letter_code
_entity_poly.pdbx_strand_id
1 'polypeptide(L)'
;MMRINKQKICRQPFEYCEISLAGNVYPCCPAYCKNYSFGNIFEQTLEEIWNGEKAKAFRKNIIERQYIHCDFNNCMSFADIEKQEIPAEDAKIFPRTLVVSFDKECNVACITCRDNIARNTKEDEDRLELFTKNIWTTLDKVETVYLSGSGDPFGSRYARNLIKKISTNFPHIKFIIHTNGVLFTQKMYKDLGLKDRIETVLLSIHAAKKETYNKIVKYGNFKKVVENIKWLSKEKAKGKIKNILLLFVVHKLNYKDMPNFVKLAQKYNCNVTFTHYRQWGTSFKYDDNAIFDPKFPEYWKFCEVMKNSVFNSPICEMDSMLEKAKKVSPKDINKMKLSYYKNNFKIVSKKIFSVYNENNHKIFEILGLKFKVKYQKFCLKKELEDLKNLEINNQNTINNLKNEIKNEIVKINNETCTIKKDLCNIKSCIGTNGYLSGFEKMFGKFVSSEHYGQNICNLLDCFEDEDKNQILSDLQNNYVRYASGGKIKFNELIDTRTKLAIEKRDAYMAQKVNKGDYWELDNYKLPVDFFLSEVFFNKLELNNTNKDNFINRDIIDAGACIGDSALILSEFTNKKVYAFEPGEKNFKLMEKTILLNEKENIVPVMYGLGNKEETLYLNQDKISGNIGGSYLADSNIKEAERVNIIPLDKYVRENNLDVGLIKIDVEGFEQNVLEGAYETIKNCKPTLLISIYHKPDDFFKIPPMLKHWYLNYKFKYQSLYAYNDFIVETIVIAEPN
;
A
#
# COMPACT_ATOMS: atom_id res chain seq x y z
N MET A 1 -26.95 -11.56 -16.28
CA MET A 1 -27.87 -10.42 -16.35
C MET A 1 -29.04 -10.71 -15.42
N MET A 2 -29.27 -9.90 -14.37
CA MET A 2 -30.58 -9.89 -13.72
C MET A 2 -31.57 -9.50 -14.82
N ARG A 3 -32.58 -10.35 -15.05
CA ARG A 3 -33.60 -10.11 -16.07
C ARG A 3 -34.28 -8.79 -15.73
N ILE A 4 -34.10 -7.79 -16.59
CA ILE A 4 -34.83 -6.52 -16.51
C ILE A 4 -36.30 -6.86 -16.63
N ASN A 5 -37.07 -6.65 -15.57
CA ASN A 5 -38.52 -6.74 -15.69
C ASN A 5 -39.02 -5.44 -16.34
N LYS A 6 -38.92 -5.35 -17.67
CA LYS A 6 -39.40 -4.20 -18.47
C LYS A 6 -40.91 -3.93 -18.30
N GLN A 7 -41.64 -4.76 -17.55
CA GLN A 7 -43.06 -4.58 -17.28
C GLN A 7 -43.35 -3.52 -16.19
N LYS A 8 -42.40 -3.20 -15.32
CA LYS A 8 -42.59 -2.30 -14.15
C LYS A 8 -42.14 -0.87 -14.44
N ILE A 9 -42.87 0.14 -13.95
CA ILE A 9 -42.59 1.57 -14.14
C ILE A 9 -41.89 2.15 -12.91
N CYS A 10 -40.87 2.99 -13.10
CA CYS A 10 -40.10 3.62 -12.02
C CYS A 10 -40.80 4.87 -11.46
N ARG A 11 -40.95 4.97 -10.13
CA ARG A 11 -41.58 6.14 -9.45
C ARG A 11 -40.63 7.28 -9.11
N GLN A 12 -39.31 7.03 -9.10
CA GLN A 12 -38.30 8.04 -8.76
C GLN A 12 -38.52 9.39 -9.49
N PRO A 13 -38.77 9.43 -10.81
CA PRO A 13 -38.95 10.70 -11.53
C PRO A 13 -40.19 11.50 -11.15
N PHE A 14 -41.10 10.92 -10.38
CA PHE A 14 -42.36 11.52 -9.93
C PHE A 14 -42.27 12.02 -8.48
N GLU A 15 -41.41 11.39 -7.65
CA GLU A 15 -41.41 11.61 -6.20
C GLU A 15 -40.06 12.04 -5.63
N TYR A 16 -38.95 11.79 -6.33
CA TYR A 16 -37.59 12.03 -5.85
C TYR A 16 -36.89 13.06 -6.73
N CYS A 17 -36.38 14.12 -6.12
CA CYS A 17 -35.65 15.18 -6.81
C CYS A 17 -34.26 15.32 -6.19
N GLU A 18 -33.19 15.19 -6.97
CA GLU A 18 -31.83 15.49 -6.52
C GLU A 18 -31.31 16.78 -7.15
N ILE A 19 -30.78 17.68 -6.32
CA ILE A 19 -30.17 18.92 -6.78
C ILE A 19 -28.67 18.88 -6.49
N SER A 20 -27.85 19.02 -7.53
CA SER A 20 -26.38 18.96 -7.42
C SER A 20 -25.75 20.27 -6.94
N LEU A 21 -24.43 20.25 -6.69
CA LEU A 21 -23.64 21.45 -6.39
C LEU A 21 -23.80 22.55 -7.44
N ALA A 22 -23.92 22.18 -8.72
CA ALA A 22 -24.09 23.15 -9.79
C ALA A 22 -25.52 23.72 -9.88
N GLY A 23 -26.44 23.29 -9.02
CA GLY A 23 -27.86 23.69 -9.06
C GLY A 23 -28.70 22.88 -10.06
N ASN A 24 -28.11 21.91 -10.77
CA ASN A 24 -28.84 21.08 -11.70
C ASN A 24 -29.81 20.15 -10.97
N VAL A 25 -31.04 20.04 -11.49
CA VAL A 25 -32.15 19.27 -10.93
C VAL A 25 -32.31 17.96 -11.68
N TYR A 26 -32.28 16.83 -10.98
CA TYR A 26 -32.35 15.49 -11.57
C TYR A 26 -33.54 14.68 -11.01
N PRO A 27 -34.17 13.82 -11.84
CA PRO A 27 -35.27 12.93 -11.41
C PRO A 27 -34.87 11.74 -10.56
N CYS A 28 -33.57 11.48 -10.44
CA CYS A 28 -32.95 10.43 -9.63
C CYS A 28 -31.43 10.74 -9.56
N CYS A 29 -30.64 9.80 -9.01
CA CYS A 29 -29.18 9.97 -9.00
C CYS A 29 -28.64 10.27 -10.41
N PRO A 30 -27.80 11.31 -10.60
CA PRO A 30 -27.28 11.69 -11.92
C PRO A 30 -26.59 10.54 -12.68
N ALA A 31 -25.93 9.65 -11.93
CA ALA A 31 -25.30 8.45 -12.48
C ALA A 31 -26.30 7.41 -13.03
N TYR A 32 -27.59 7.50 -12.68
CA TYR A 32 -28.64 6.55 -13.09
C TYR A 32 -29.50 7.10 -14.22
N CYS A 33 -29.52 8.42 -14.43
CA CYS A 33 -30.28 9.07 -15.50
C CYS A 33 -29.40 9.63 -16.63
N LYS A 34 -28.17 9.10 -16.81
CA LYS A 34 -27.21 9.58 -17.83
C LYS A 34 -27.00 11.10 -17.77
N ASN A 35 -26.98 11.66 -16.56
CA ASN A 35 -26.92 13.11 -16.30
C ASN A 35 -28.02 13.94 -16.98
N TYR A 36 -29.20 13.38 -17.22
CA TYR A 36 -30.34 14.13 -17.76
C TYR A 36 -30.92 15.07 -16.70
N SER A 37 -30.58 16.36 -16.80
CA SER A 37 -31.08 17.42 -15.93
C SER A 37 -32.39 18.00 -16.45
N PHE A 38 -33.34 18.25 -15.55
CA PHE A 38 -34.60 18.94 -15.84
C PHE A 38 -34.43 20.44 -15.97
N GLY A 39 -33.44 21.03 -15.29
CA GLY A 39 -33.19 22.47 -15.25
C GLY A 39 -32.18 22.85 -14.17
N ASN A 40 -32.05 24.15 -13.89
CA ASN A 40 -31.11 24.66 -12.88
C ASN A 40 -31.81 25.61 -11.89
N ILE A 41 -31.68 25.34 -10.58
CA ILE A 41 -32.37 26.11 -9.53
C ILE A 41 -31.88 27.55 -9.40
N PHE A 42 -30.71 27.88 -9.96
CA PHE A 42 -30.19 29.24 -9.99
C PHE A 42 -30.79 30.09 -11.11
N GLU A 43 -31.47 29.46 -12.08
CA GLU A 43 -32.09 30.12 -13.23
C GLU A 43 -33.63 30.12 -13.13
N GLN A 44 -34.21 29.07 -12.54
CA GLN A 44 -35.65 28.84 -12.49
C GLN A 44 -36.07 28.34 -11.11
N THR A 45 -37.33 28.54 -10.74
CA THR A 45 -37.86 27.95 -9.51
C THR A 45 -37.96 26.42 -9.66
N LEU A 46 -37.84 25.69 -8.54
CA LEU A 46 -37.94 24.23 -8.57
C LEU A 46 -39.31 23.75 -9.12
N GLU A 47 -40.38 24.52 -8.91
CA GLU A 47 -41.71 24.20 -9.43
C GLU A 47 -41.81 24.31 -10.96
N GLU A 48 -41.21 25.35 -11.53
CA GLU A 48 -41.09 25.52 -12.98
C GLU A 48 -40.25 24.39 -13.60
N ILE A 49 -39.13 24.03 -12.96
CA ILE A 49 -38.25 22.96 -13.45
C ILE A 49 -38.97 21.60 -13.39
N TRP A 50 -39.60 21.29 -12.26
CA TRP A 50 -40.19 19.98 -12.00
C TRP A 50 -41.43 19.70 -12.86
N ASN A 51 -42.11 20.74 -13.33
CA ASN A 51 -43.27 20.66 -14.24
C ASN A 51 -42.97 21.19 -15.65
N GLY A 52 -41.69 21.43 -15.98
CA GLY A 52 -41.25 21.89 -17.30
C GLY A 52 -41.23 20.77 -18.34
N GLU A 53 -41.02 21.16 -19.60
CA GLU A 53 -41.08 20.26 -20.75
C GLU A 53 -40.09 19.09 -20.68
N LYS A 54 -38.86 19.31 -20.19
CA LYS A 54 -37.86 18.25 -19.98
C LYS A 54 -38.34 17.20 -18.96
N ALA A 55 -38.97 17.65 -17.88
CA ALA A 55 -39.48 16.76 -16.83
C ALA A 55 -40.64 15.90 -17.34
N LYS A 56 -41.59 16.53 -18.05
CA LYS A 56 -42.71 15.82 -18.71
C LYS A 56 -42.23 14.80 -19.72
N ALA A 57 -41.29 15.18 -20.60
CA ALA A 57 -40.71 14.29 -21.60
C ALA A 57 -40.03 13.07 -20.97
N PHE A 58 -39.27 13.26 -19.89
CA PHE A 58 -38.64 12.16 -19.18
C PHE A 58 -39.68 11.22 -18.54
N ARG A 59 -40.71 11.76 -17.87
CA ARG A 59 -41.77 10.96 -17.25
C ARG A 59 -42.58 10.19 -18.28
N LYS A 60 -42.92 10.82 -19.42
CA LYS A 60 -43.56 10.15 -20.56
C LYS A 60 -42.72 8.96 -21.04
N ASN A 61 -41.42 9.14 -21.21
CA ASN A 61 -40.50 8.08 -21.62
C ASN A 61 -40.48 6.87 -20.63
N ILE A 62 -40.69 7.14 -19.34
CA ILE A 62 -40.77 6.12 -18.29
C ILE A 62 -42.14 5.40 -18.30
N ILE A 63 -43.24 6.14 -18.47
CA ILE A 63 -44.61 5.60 -18.59
C ILE A 63 -44.73 4.70 -19.82
N GLU A 64 -44.16 5.13 -20.95
CA GLU A 64 -44.09 4.37 -22.21
C GLU A 64 -43.09 3.20 -22.15
N ARG A 65 -42.40 3.02 -21.02
CA ARG A 65 -41.42 1.93 -20.79
C ARG A 65 -40.25 1.93 -21.77
N GLN A 66 -39.87 3.09 -22.29
CA GLN A 66 -38.76 3.24 -23.22
C GLN A 66 -37.40 3.37 -22.50
N TYR A 67 -37.37 4.04 -21.35
CA TYR A 67 -36.17 4.18 -20.48
C TYR A 67 -34.90 4.71 -21.18
N ILE A 68 -35.05 5.56 -22.18
CA ILE A 68 -33.95 6.03 -23.05
C ILE A 68 -32.84 6.69 -22.23
N HIS A 69 -33.22 7.44 -21.19
CA HIS A 69 -32.30 8.18 -20.33
C HIS A 69 -31.82 7.39 -19.11
N CYS A 70 -32.22 6.13 -18.92
CA CYS A 70 -31.81 5.34 -17.75
C CYS A 70 -30.50 4.57 -18.00
N ASP A 71 -29.63 4.53 -16.98
CA ASP A 71 -28.45 3.67 -16.93
C ASP A 71 -28.65 2.50 -15.98
N PHE A 72 -29.01 1.36 -16.57
CA PHE A 72 -29.30 0.12 -15.84
C PHE A 72 -28.06 -0.58 -15.27
N ASN A 73 -26.86 -0.26 -15.75
CA ASN A 73 -25.65 -0.86 -15.18
C ASN A 73 -25.33 -0.25 -13.80
N ASN A 74 -25.73 1.01 -13.61
CA ASN A 74 -25.42 1.77 -12.40
C ASN A 74 -26.60 1.88 -11.43
N CYS A 75 -27.85 1.77 -11.89
CA CYS A 75 -29.05 1.96 -11.08
C CYS A 75 -29.23 0.88 -10.00
N MET A 76 -29.29 1.28 -8.73
CA MET A 76 -29.60 0.39 -7.59
C MET A 76 -31.08 0.43 -7.18
N SER A 77 -31.87 1.36 -7.72
CA SER A 77 -33.25 1.61 -7.28
C SER A 77 -34.30 0.76 -8.01
N PHE A 78 -33.91 -0.10 -8.95
CA PHE A 78 -34.85 -0.92 -9.73
C PHE A 78 -35.26 -2.22 -9.01
N ALA A 79 -35.55 -2.13 -7.70
CA ALA A 79 -36.09 -3.24 -6.94
C ALA A 79 -37.59 -3.42 -7.24
N ASP A 80 -38.05 -4.68 -7.21
CA ASP A 80 -39.40 -5.12 -7.56
C ASP A 80 -40.52 -4.36 -6.82
N ILE A 81 -41.19 -3.43 -7.50
CA ILE A 81 -42.43 -2.81 -7.00
C ILE A 81 -43.57 -3.18 -7.96
N GLU A 82 -44.48 -4.05 -7.53
CA GLU A 82 -45.73 -4.32 -8.25
C GLU A 82 -46.75 -3.20 -8.04
N LYS A 83 -47.57 -2.96 -9.08
CA LYS A 83 -48.81 -2.16 -9.12
C LYS A 83 -48.89 -1.02 -8.08
N GLN A 84 -48.42 0.15 -8.47
CA GLN A 84 -48.78 1.41 -7.79
C GLN A 84 -49.33 2.39 -8.82
N GLU A 85 -50.33 3.17 -8.41
CA GLU A 85 -50.91 4.24 -9.23
C GLU A 85 -49.85 5.31 -9.53
N ILE A 86 -49.70 5.64 -10.81
CA ILE A 86 -48.79 6.68 -11.28
C ILE A 86 -49.66 7.91 -11.60
N PRO A 87 -49.22 9.13 -11.26
CA PRO A 87 -49.92 10.35 -11.63
C PRO A 87 -50.19 10.39 -13.14
N ALA A 88 -51.33 10.97 -13.54
CA ALA A 88 -51.63 11.21 -14.95
C ALA A 88 -50.50 12.01 -15.62
N GLU A 89 -50.30 11.81 -16.93
CA GLU A 89 -49.18 12.41 -17.70
C GLU A 89 -49.09 13.93 -17.53
N ASP A 90 -50.25 14.61 -17.49
CA ASP A 90 -50.36 16.08 -17.36
C ASP A 90 -50.58 16.57 -15.92
N ALA A 91 -50.54 15.67 -14.94
CA ALA A 91 -50.73 16.07 -13.55
C ALA A 91 -49.58 16.99 -13.10
N LYS A 92 -49.91 18.18 -12.60
CA LYS A 92 -48.95 18.99 -11.84
C LYS A 92 -48.60 18.26 -10.56
N ILE A 93 -47.35 17.85 -10.43
CA ILE A 93 -46.84 17.11 -9.28
C ILE A 93 -45.66 17.83 -8.67
N PHE A 94 -45.31 17.45 -7.44
CA PHE A 94 -44.17 17.98 -6.72
C PHE A 94 -43.38 16.83 -6.08
N PRO A 95 -42.04 16.90 -5.99
CA PRO A 95 -41.27 15.82 -5.37
C PRO A 95 -41.60 15.71 -3.88
N ARG A 96 -41.85 14.49 -3.41
CA ARG A 96 -42.00 14.19 -1.98
C ARG A 96 -40.67 14.16 -1.26
N THR A 97 -39.60 13.70 -1.93
CA THR A 97 -38.24 13.63 -1.41
C THR A 97 -37.34 14.60 -2.15
N LEU A 98 -36.75 15.54 -1.41
CA LEU A 98 -35.77 16.50 -1.93
C LEU A 98 -34.37 16.12 -1.44
N VAL A 99 -33.48 15.77 -2.37
CA VAL A 99 -32.08 15.44 -2.08
C VAL A 99 -31.20 16.62 -2.40
N VAL A 100 -30.50 17.11 -1.39
CA VAL A 100 -29.67 18.30 -1.47
C VAL A 100 -28.19 17.91 -1.46
N SER A 101 -27.61 17.81 -2.65
CA SER A 101 -26.19 17.52 -2.91
C SER A 101 -25.41 18.82 -3.17
N PHE A 102 -25.64 19.84 -2.34
CA PHE A 102 -25.32 21.25 -2.64
C PHE A 102 -24.00 21.75 -2.04
N ASP A 103 -23.45 21.04 -1.06
CA ASP A 103 -22.26 21.44 -0.30
C ASP A 103 -21.18 20.35 -0.38
N LYS A 104 -19.94 20.77 -0.66
CA LYS A 104 -18.78 19.89 -0.76
C LYS A 104 -17.98 19.82 0.53
N GLU A 105 -18.17 20.74 1.47
CA GLU A 105 -17.38 20.81 2.70
C GLU A 105 -17.52 19.52 3.52
N CYS A 106 -16.38 18.99 3.98
CA CYS A 106 -16.30 17.73 4.70
C CYS A 106 -15.17 17.78 5.71
N ASN A 107 -15.34 17.14 6.87
CA ASN A 107 -14.35 17.11 7.95
C ASN A 107 -13.31 15.97 7.80
N VAL A 108 -13.41 15.13 6.77
CA VAL A 108 -12.47 14.03 6.48
C VAL A 108 -12.08 14.04 5.00
N ALA A 109 -11.01 13.33 4.66
CA ALA A 109 -10.59 13.11 3.27
C ALA A 109 -10.56 11.60 2.97
N CYS A 110 -11.65 11.08 2.40
CA CYS A 110 -11.71 9.69 1.96
C CYS A 110 -11.03 9.54 0.59
N ILE A 111 -10.06 8.63 0.45
CA ILE A 111 -9.31 8.44 -0.80
C ILE A 111 -10.19 8.02 -1.98
N THR A 112 -11.37 7.48 -1.72
CA THR A 112 -12.36 7.12 -2.76
C THR A 112 -13.22 8.29 -3.21
N CYS A 113 -12.98 9.49 -2.68
CA CYS A 113 -13.82 10.67 -2.90
C CYS A 113 -13.00 11.95 -3.16
N ARG A 114 -11.85 12.12 -2.47
CA ARG A 114 -11.00 13.32 -2.54
C ARG A 114 -9.62 13.09 -1.95
N ASP A 115 -8.66 13.89 -2.40
CA ASP A 115 -7.27 13.80 -1.91
C ASP A 115 -7.05 14.54 -0.59
N ASN A 116 -7.78 15.64 -0.38
CA ASN A 116 -7.66 16.55 0.77
C ASN A 116 -9.02 16.87 1.41
N ILE A 117 -8.98 17.43 2.62
CA ILE A 117 -10.18 17.95 3.30
C ILE A 117 -10.78 19.06 2.43
N ALA A 118 -12.07 18.94 2.10
CA ALA A 118 -12.74 19.96 1.30
C ALA A 118 -13.27 21.09 2.18
N ARG A 119 -12.99 22.32 1.77
CA ARG A 119 -13.49 23.55 2.37
C ARG A 119 -14.16 24.39 1.31
N ASN A 120 -15.15 25.18 1.73
CA ASN A 120 -15.84 26.12 0.87
C ASN A 120 -14.99 27.40 0.72
N THR A 121 -14.91 27.91 -0.50
CA THR A 121 -14.40 29.26 -0.79
C THR A 121 -15.49 30.29 -0.56
N LYS A 122 -15.16 31.58 -0.64
CA LYS A 122 -16.17 32.65 -0.54
C LYS A 122 -17.26 32.54 -1.61
N GLU A 123 -16.88 32.20 -2.84
CA GLU A 123 -17.82 31.96 -3.95
C GLU A 123 -18.75 30.77 -3.66
N ASP A 124 -18.23 29.70 -3.05
CA ASP A 124 -19.07 28.58 -2.61
C ASP A 124 -20.08 29.04 -1.57
N GLU A 125 -19.68 29.87 -0.60
CA GLU A 125 -20.58 30.39 0.44
C GLU A 125 -21.75 31.18 -0.14
N ASP A 126 -21.47 32.09 -1.07
CA ASP A 126 -22.51 32.92 -1.71
C ASP A 126 -23.48 32.03 -2.52
N ARG A 127 -22.96 31.01 -3.21
CA ARG A 127 -23.77 30.00 -3.90
C ARG A 127 -24.65 29.19 -2.93
N LEU A 128 -24.13 28.80 -1.76
CA LEU A 128 -24.88 28.03 -0.76
C LEU A 128 -26.03 28.85 -0.16
N GLU A 129 -25.83 30.16 0.04
CA GLU A 129 -26.87 31.08 0.48
C GLU A 129 -27.97 31.24 -0.57
N LEU A 130 -27.59 31.46 -1.84
CA LEU A 130 -28.52 31.52 -2.95
C LEU A 130 -29.30 30.20 -3.11
N PHE A 131 -28.61 29.06 -2.99
CA PHE A 131 -29.23 27.74 -3.04
C PHE A 131 -30.30 27.59 -1.96
N THR A 132 -29.95 27.93 -0.71
CA THR A 132 -30.85 27.87 0.44
C THR A 132 -32.10 28.74 0.19
N LYS A 133 -31.92 29.95 -0.35
CA LYS A 133 -33.01 30.85 -0.69
C LYS A 133 -33.95 30.25 -1.75
N ASN A 134 -33.39 29.66 -2.80
CA ASN A 134 -34.16 29.16 -3.95
C ASN A 134 -34.95 27.88 -3.63
N ILE A 135 -34.48 27.05 -2.70
CA ILE A 135 -35.26 25.89 -2.24
C ILE A 135 -36.26 26.25 -1.14
N TRP A 136 -36.11 27.40 -0.47
CA TRP A 136 -36.89 27.72 0.74
C TRP A 136 -38.39 27.74 0.50
N THR A 137 -38.81 28.30 -0.64
CA THR A 137 -40.22 28.47 -1.02
C THR A 137 -40.89 27.17 -1.44
N THR A 138 -40.17 26.04 -1.46
CA THR A 138 -40.72 24.75 -1.88
C THR A 138 -40.73 23.69 -0.79
N LEU A 139 -40.10 23.97 0.36
CA LEU A 139 -39.98 23.01 1.46
C LEU A 139 -41.32 22.64 2.09
N ASP A 140 -42.32 23.53 2.06
CA ASP A 140 -43.68 23.26 2.55
C ASP A 140 -44.41 22.15 1.78
N LYS A 141 -44.01 21.90 0.53
CA LYS A 141 -44.55 20.86 -0.36
C LYS A 141 -43.76 19.54 -0.30
N VAL A 142 -42.69 19.47 0.48
CA VAL A 142 -41.78 18.31 0.58
C VAL A 142 -42.04 17.54 1.86
N GLU A 143 -42.04 16.22 1.79
CA GLU A 143 -42.23 15.35 2.97
C GLU A 143 -40.90 14.95 3.61
N THR A 144 -39.87 14.73 2.78
CA THR A 144 -38.55 14.24 3.24
C THR A 144 -37.43 15.03 2.59
N VAL A 145 -36.46 15.46 3.40
CA VAL A 145 -35.21 16.07 2.92
C VAL A 145 -34.06 15.09 3.15
N TYR A 146 -33.35 14.75 2.08
CA TYR A 146 -32.16 13.91 2.10
C TYR A 146 -30.91 14.79 1.93
N LEU A 147 -30.11 14.89 3.00
CA LEU A 147 -28.78 15.49 2.96
C LEU A 147 -27.78 14.45 2.44
N SER A 148 -27.33 14.63 1.19
CA SER A 148 -26.45 13.67 0.50
C SER A 148 -24.96 13.82 0.88
N GLY A 149 -24.15 12.86 0.44
CA GLY A 149 -22.72 12.74 0.78
C GLY A 149 -21.74 13.49 -0.13
N SER A 150 -22.15 14.50 -0.90
CA SER A 150 -21.18 15.32 -1.67
C SER A 150 -20.18 16.06 -0.75
N GLY A 151 -20.59 16.31 0.49
CA GLY A 151 -19.78 16.71 1.63
C GLY A 151 -20.19 15.92 2.87
N ASP A 152 -19.97 16.47 4.06
CA ASP A 152 -20.57 15.92 5.29
C ASP A 152 -21.56 16.93 5.91
N PRO A 153 -22.83 16.56 6.16
CA PRO A 153 -23.84 17.49 6.64
C PRO A 153 -23.57 18.00 8.06
N PHE A 154 -22.73 17.31 8.83
CA PHE A 154 -22.32 17.75 10.16
C PHE A 154 -20.95 18.42 10.15
N GLY A 155 -20.14 18.23 9.11
CA GLY A 155 -18.91 18.98 8.86
C GLY A 155 -19.17 20.42 8.41
N SER A 156 -20.13 20.60 7.50
CA SER A 156 -20.49 21.93 6.96
C SER A 156 -21.33 22.75 7.94
N ARG A 157 -20.98 24.03 8.10
CA ARG A 157 -21.84 24.98 8.85
C ARG A 157 -23.14 25.30 8.13
N TYR A 158 -23.14 25.34 6.79
CA TYR A 158 -24.30 25.67 5.98
C TYR A 158 -25.33 24.54 6.00
N ALA A 159 -24.88 23.29 5.87
CA ALA A 159 -25.75 22.13 6.01
C ALA A 159 -26.38 22.05 7.41
N ARG A 160 -25.60 22.26 8.48
CA ARG A 160 -26.14 22.33 9.85
C ARG A 160 -27.18 23.43 10.02
N ASN A 161 -26.92 24.62 9.49
CA ASN A 161 -27.86 25.74 9.55
C ASN A 161 -29.14 25.45 8.76
N LEU A 162 -29.04 24.85 7.57
CA LEU A 162 -30.19 24.41 6.79
C LEU A 162 -31.04 23.40 7.57
N ILE A 163 -30.41 22.35 8.12
CA ILE A 163 -31.10 21.35 8.95
C ILE A 163 -31.82 22.04 10.11
N LYS A 164 -31.14 22.93 10.86
CA LYS A 164 -31.74 23.62 12.00
C LYS A 164 -32.93 24.49 11.59
N LYS A 165 -32.80 25.24 10.49
CA LYS A 165 -33.87 26.07 9.94
C LYS A 165 -35.07 25.22 9.51
N ILE A 166 -34.84 24.13 8.77
CA ILE A 166 -35.90 23.20 8.39
C ILE A 166 -36.58 22.61 9.62
N SER A 167 -35.78 22.15 10.59
CA SER A 167 -36.29 21.55 11.80
C SER A 167 -37.20 22.50 12.59
N THR A 168 -36.89 23.80 12.57
CA THR A 168 -37.64 24.82 13.30
C THR A 168 -38.91 25.25 12.56
N ASN A 169 -38.86 25.41 11.24
CA ASN A 169 -39.95 26.02 10.47
C ASN A 169 -40.90 25.01 9.82
N PHE A 170 -40.43 23.79 9.52
CA PHE A 170 -41.22 22.78 8.82
C PHE A 170 -41.25 21.47 9.64
N PRO A 171 -42.06 21.39 10.72
CA PRO A 171 -42.04 20.26 11.66
C PRO A 171 -42.46 18.92 11.04
N HIS A 172 -43.20 18.94 9.92
CA HIS A 172 -43.64 17.74 9.20
C HIS A 172 -42.50 17.03 8.47
N ILE A 173 -41.45 17.76 8.06
CA ILE A 173 -40.37 17.20 7.23
C ILE A 173 -39.57 16.14 7.98
N LYS A 174 -39.37 14.98 7.36
CA LYS A 174 -38.45 13.93 7.83
C LYS A 174 -37.09 14.07 7.16
N PHE A 175 -36.06 13.47 7.75
CA PHE A 175 -34.69 13.54 7.29
C PHE A 175 -34.13 12.17 6.92
N ILE A 176 -33.43 12.13 5.79
CA ILE A 176 -32.46 11.10 5.46
C ILE A 176 -31.08 11.74 5.57
N ILE A 177 -30.18 11.15 6.37
CA ILE A 177 -28.87 11.72 6.65
C ILE A 177 -27.79 10.79 6.13
N HIS A 178 -26.98 11.25 5.18
CA HIS A 178 -25.77 10.55 4.73
C HIS A 178 -24.53 11.27 5.26
N THR A 179 -23.74 10.60 6.08
CA THR A 179 -22.58 11.18 6.78
C THR A 179 -21.44 10.18 6.89
N ASN A 180 -20.22 10.68 7.08
CA ASN A 180 -19.06 9.86 7.49
C ASN A 180 -19.15 9.39 8.96
N GLY A 181 -20.11 9.90 9.74
CA GLY A 181 -20.42 9.45 11.09
C GLY A 181 -19.51 10.00 12.20
N VAL A 182 -18.45 10.76 11.89
CA VAL A 182 -17.52 11.28 12.92
C VAL A 182 -18.19 12.32 13.80
N LEU A 183 -18.94 13.25 13.19
CA LEU A 183 -19.56 14.39 13.88
C LEU A 183 -21.04 14.17 14.23
N PHE A 184 -21.61 13.00 13.91
CA PHE A 184 -22.99 12.67 14.23
C PHE A 184 -23.16 12.23 15.70
N THR A 185 -22.90 13.19 16.60
CA THR A 185 -22.99 12.99 18.04
C THR A 185 -24.42 13.19 18.56
N GLN A 186 -24.70 12.66 19.75
CA GLN A 186 -25.97 12.90 20.45
C GLN A 186 -26.27 14.40 20.65
N LYS A 187 -25.24 15.21 20.89
CA LYS A 187 -25.38 16.68 21.00
C LYS A 187 -25.87 17.27 19.68
N MET A 188 -25.22 16.92 18.57
CA MET A 188 -25.59 17.40 17.24
C MET A 188 -27.03 17.01 16.87
N TYR A 189 -27.43 15.77 17.15
CA TYR A 189 -28.79 15.27 16.96
C TYR A 189 -29.84 16.11 17.70
N LYS A 190 -29.57 16.46 18.96
CA LYS A 190 -30.47 17.29 19.78
C LYS A 190 -30.48 18.73 19.30
N ASP A 191 -29.32 19.34 19.14
CA ASP A 191 -29.18 20.77 18.83
C ASP A 191 -29.81 21.13 17.47
N LEU A 192 -29.71 20.22 16.49
CA LEU A 192 -30.30 20.40 15.17
C LEU A 192 -31.80 20.05 15.09
N GLY A 193 -32.42 19.61 16.18
CA GLY A 193 -33.86 19.30 16.22
C GLY A 193 -34.24 18.04 15.42
N LEU A 194 -33.32 17.08 15.28
CA LEU A 194 -33.53 15.85 14.51
C LEU A 194 -34.29 14.76 15.27
N LYS A 195 -34.61 14.99 16.55
CA LYS A 195 -35.30 14.04 17.40
C LYS A 195 -36.63 13.61 16.79
N ASP A 196 -36.88 12.30 16.69
CA ASP A 196 -38.13 11.72 16.12
C ASP A 196 -38.37 12.06 14.62
N ARG A 197 -37.35 12.58 13.92
CA ARG A 197 -37.48 13.05 12.54
C ARG A 197 -36.57 12.35 11.54
N ILE A 198 -35.75 11.40 11.97
CA ILE A 198 -34.85 10.68 11.08
C ILE A 198 -35.51 9.40 10.58
N GLU A 199 -35.68 9.32 9.26
CA GLU A 199 -36.11 8.09 8.62
C GLU A 199 -34.93 7.13 8.45
N THR A 200 -33.88 7.56 7.76
CA THR A 200 -32.72 6.71 7.48
C THR A 200 -31.42 7.44 7.76
N VAL A 201 -30.48 6.73 8.38
CA VAL A 201 -29.08 7.17 8.48
C VAL A 201 -28.20 6.30 7.59
N LEU A 202 -27.47 6.92 6.67
CA LEU A 202 -26.46 6.28 5.84
C LEU A 202 -25.08 6.68 6.36
N LEU A 203 -24.28 5.70 6.79
CA LEU A 203 -22.96 5.90 7.38
C LEU A 203 -21.87 5.40 6.43
N SER A 204 -21.17 6.31 5.76
CA SER A 204 -20.09 5.97 4.82
C SER A 204 -18.75 5.86 5.55
N ILE A 205 -18.46 4.65 6.05
CA ILE A 205 -17.29 4.42 6.93
C ILE A 205 -16.26 3.44 6.34
N HIS A 206 -16.59 2.72 5.26
CA HIS A 206 -15.65 1.98 4.39
C HIS A 206 -14.78 0.88 5.01
N ALA A 207 -14.92 0.58 6.31
CA ALA A 207 -14.09 -0.39 7.03
C ALA A 207 -14.70 -0.78 8.38
N ALA A 208 -14.37 -1.98 8.86
CA ALA A 208 -14.74 -2.51 10.17
C ALA A 208 -13.57 -2.51 11.18
N LYS A 209 -12.34 -2.43 10.68
CA LYS A 209 -11.11 -2.36 11.46
C LYS A 209 -10.48 -0.97 11.35
N LYS A 210 -9.84 -0.53 12.45
CA LYS A 210 -9.20 0.80 12.53
C LYS A 210 -8.09 0.95 11.48
N GLU A 211 -7.30 -0.10 11.27
CA GLU A 211 -6.16 -0.11 10.35
C GLU A 211 -6.65 0.03 8.90
N THR A 212 -7.72 -0.67 8.53
CA THR A 212 -8.36 -0.54 7.22
C THR A 212 -9.02 0.82 7.05
N TYR A 213 -9.72 1.30 8.10
CA TYR A 213 -10.37 2.61 8.09
C TYR A 213 -9.36 3.73 7.80
N ASN A 214 -8.22 3.74 8.49
CA ASN A 214 -7.18 4.76 8.32
C ASN A 214 -6.54 4.74 6.92
N LYS A 215 -6.55 3.61 6.21
CA LYS A 215 -6.10 3.53 4.81
C LYS A 215 -7.05 4.23 3.85
N ILE A 216 -8.35 4.25 4.15
CA ILE A 216 -9.38 4.81 3.27
C ILE A 216 -9.76 6.23 3.69
N VAL A 217 -10.01 6.46 4.97
CA VAL A 217 -10.54 7.71 5.53
C VAL A 217 -9.43 8.44 6.27
N LYS A 218 -8.83 9.44 5.62
CA LYS A 218 -7.81 10.31 6.23
C LYS A 218 -8.48 11.34 7.14
N TYR A 219 -7.82 11.68 8.24
CA TYR A 219 -8.28 12.64 9.26
C TYR A 219 -9.59 12.26 9.98
N GLY A 220 -10.10 11.03 9.78
CA GLY A 220 -11.25 10.50 10.48
C GLY A 220 -10.93 10.03 11.91
N ASN A 221 -11.96 9.65 12.65
CA ASN A 221 -11.80 9.07 13.98
C ASN A 221 -12.66 7.82 14.12
N PHE A 222 -12.06 6.65 13.84
CA PHE A 222 -12.75 5.37 13.85
C PHE A 222 -13.43 5.06 15.19
N LYS A 223 -12.76 5.39 16.31
CA LYS A 223 -13.31 5.16 17.65
C LYS A 223 -14.62 5.92 17.84
N LYS A 224 -14.64 7.22 17.52
CA LYS A 224 -15.85 8.06 17.59
C LYS A 224 -16.96 7.54 16.66
N VAL A 225 -16.62 7.12 15.45
CA VAL A 225 -17.58 6.56 14.50
C VAL A 225 -18.27 5.33 15.09
N VAL A 226 -17.51 4.38 15.66
CA VAL A 226 -18.07 3.17 16.27
C VAL A 226 -18.90 3.50 17.52
N GLU A 227 -18.48 4.48 18.33
CA GLU A 227 -19.27 4.99 19.46
C GLU A 227 -20.60 5.58 19.00
N ASN A 228 -20.60 6.38 17.94
CA ASN A 228 -21.80 6.96 17.34
C ASN A 228 -22.72 5.88 16.75
N ILE A 229 -22.18 4.85 16.06
CA ILE A 229 -22.96 3.70 15.58
C ILE A 229 -23.65 2.98 16.73
N LYS A 230 -22.91 2.71 17.81
CA LYS A 230 -23.46 2.05 19.01
C LYS A 230 -24.62 2.86 19.61
N TRP A 231 -24.49 4.18 19.65
CA TRP A 231 -25.56 5.05 20.13
C TRP A 231 -26.76 5.07 19.16
N LEU A 232 -26.54 5.27 17.86
CA LEU A 232 -27.59 5.25 16.83
C LEU A 232 -28.37 3.93 16.83
N SER A 233 -27.67 2.81 17.01
CA SER A 233 -28.28 1.48 17.14
C SER A 233 -29.29 1.41 18.30
N LYS A 234 -28.99 2.04 19.44
CA LYS A 234 -29.93 2.14 20.57
C LYS A 234 -31.13 3.01 20.23
N GLU A 235 -30.94 4.12 19.50
CA GLU A 235 -32.06 4.99 19.08
C GLU A 235 -32.95 4.29 18.05
N LYS A 236 -32.37 3.50 17.14
CA LYS A 236 -33.13 2.61 16.24
C LYS A 236 -33.97 1.59 17.03
N ALA A 237 -33.39 0.95 18.05
CA ALA A 237 -34.10 0.00 18.91
C ALA A 237 -35.27 0.64 19.68
N LYS A 238 -35.22 1.95 19.95
CA LYS A 238 -36.31 2.73 20.55
C LYS A 238 -37.36 3.22 19.54
N GLY A 239 -37.23 2.87 18.26
CA GLY A 239 -38.10 3.35 17.18
C GLY A 239 -37.89 4.81 16.78
N LYS A 240 -36.80 5.44 17.22
CA LYS A 240 -36.48 6.86 16.95
C LYS A 240 -35.83 7.09 15.60
N ILE A 241 -35.27 6.02 15.03
CA ILE A 241 -34.67 5.96 13.70
C ILE A 241 -35.22 4.71 13.05
N LYS A 242 -35.79 4.81 11.84
CA LYS A 242 -36.37 3.66 11.15
C LYS A 242 -35.27 2.72 10.64
N ASN A 243 -34.28 3.27 9.93
CA ASN A 243 -33.20 2.48 9.32
C ASN A 243 -31.80 3.08 9.53
N ILE A 244 -30.80 2.20 9.62
CA ILE A 244 -29.37 2.56 9.62
C ILE A 244 -28.68 1.66 8.60
N LEU A 245 -27.98 2.28 7.65
CA LEU A 245 -27.29 1.63 6.54
C LEU A 245 -25.80 1.98 6.60
N LEU A 246 -24.94 0.98 6.74
CA LEU A 246 -23.49 1.15 6.67
C LEU A 246 -23.05 1.02 5.20
N LEU A 247 -22.41 2.07 4.68
CA LEU A 247 -21.97 2.13 3.29
C LEU A 247 -20.48 1.81 3.17
N PHE A 248 -20.17 1.03 2.13
CA PHE A 248 -18.82 0.57 1.84
C PHE A 248 -18.54 0.69 0.34
N VAL A 249 -17.59 1.55 0.00
CA VAL A 249 -17.01 1.58 -1.36
C VAL A 249 -15.85 0.59 -1.40
N VAL A 250 -15.95 -0.41 -2.27
CA VAL A 250 -14.96 -1.48 -2.41
C VAL A 250 -13.73 -0.96 -3.14
N HIS A 251 -12.57 -1.13 -2.52
CA HIS A 251 -11.26 -0.68 -3.00
C HIS A 251 -10.21 -1.77 -2.76
N LYS A 252 -9.12 -1.80 -3.53
CA LYS A 252 -8.00 -2.74 -3.34
C LYS A 252 -7.45 -2.76 -1.90
N LEU A 253 -7.54 -1.63 -1.20
CA LEU A 253 -7.04 -1.48 0.17
C LEU A 253 -7.99 -1.98 1.26
N ASN A 254 -9.29 -2.15 1.00
CA ASN A 254 -10.28 -2.48 2.03
C ASN A 254 -11.09 -3.76 1.78
N TYR A 255 -11.08 -4.34 0.57
CA TYR A 255 -11.97 -5.46 0.21
C TYR A 255 -11.89 -6.66 1.18
N LYS A 256 -10.71 -6.95 1.74
CA LYS A 256 -10.52 -8.04 2.71
C LYS A 256 -11.29 -7.84 4.02
N ASP A 257 -11.70 -6.60 4.33
CA ASP A 257 -12.41 -6.27 5.55
C ASP A 257 -13.95 -6.32 5.39
N MET A 258 -14.45 -6.51 4.16
CA MET A 258 -15.88 -6.60 3.86
C MET A 258 -16.61 -7.64 4.73
N PRO A 259 -16.09 -8.87 4.98
CA PRO A 259 -16.78 -9.81 5.86
C PRO A 259 -16.92 -9.32 7.31
N ASN A 260 -15.90 -8.62 7.84
CA ASN A 260 -15.97 -8.03 9.17
C ASN A 260 -16.95 -6.86 9.21
N PHE A 261 -17.10 -6.15 8.08
CA PHE A 261 -18.06 -5.06 7.94
C PHE A 261 -19.51 -5.55 8.07
N VAL A 262 -19.84 -6.69 7.45
CA VAL A 262 -21.16 -7.31 7.65
C VAL A 262 -21.37 -7.71 9.11
N LYS A 263 -20.35 -8.31 9.76
CA LYS A 263 -20.42 -8.67 11.18
C LYS A 263 -20.60 -7.45 12.09
N LEU A 264 -19.96 -6.32 11.77
CA LEU A 264 -20.16 -5.06 12.48
C LEU A 264 -21.60 -4.55 12.35
N ALA A 265 -22.17 -4.63 11.13
CA ALA A 265 -23.54 -4.25 10.87
C ALA A 265 -24.53 -5.13 11.67
N GLN A 266 -24.34 -6.45 11.65
CA GLN A 266 -25.13 -7.41 12.44
C GLN A 266 -25.08 -7.09 13.94
N LYS A 267 -23.88 -6.85 14.47
CA LYS A 267 -23.67 -6.51 15.89
C LYS A 267 -24.47 -5.29 16.34
N TYR A 268 -24.68 -4.32 15.46
CA TYR A 268 -25.37 -3.07 15.78
C TYR A 268 -26.73 -2.92 15.07
N ASN A 269 -27.36 -4.02 14.65
CA ASN A 269 -28.67 -4.02 14.00
C ASN A 269 -28.76 -3.01 12.83
N CYS A 270 -27.71 -2.94 12.02
CA CYS A 270 -27.62 -2.11 10.83
C CYS A 270 -27.70 -2.97 9.57
N ASN A 271 -28.14 -2.37 8.47
CA ASN A 271 -28.02 -2.91 7.14
C ASN A 271 -26.66 -2.52 6.54
N VAL A 272 -26.22 -3.19 5.48
CA VAL A 272 -24.96 -2.90 4.82
C VAL A 272 -25.14 -2.85 3.30
N THR A 273 -24.52 -1.87 2.66
CA THR A 273 -24.47 -1.75 1.21
C THR A 273 -23.03 -1.66 0.73
N PHE A 274 -22.65 -2.51 -0.22
CA PHE A 274 -21.38 -2.45 -0.91
C PHE A 274 -21.57 -1.88 -2.32
N THR A 275 -20.71 -0.93 -2.68
CA THR A 275 -20.66 -0.31 -4.00
C THR A 275 -19.26 -0.39 -4.57
N HIS A 276 -19.12 -0.57 -5.88
CA HIS A 276 -17.85 -0.54 -6.55
C HIS A 276 -17.24 0.86 -6.53
N TYR A 277 -15.91 0.93 -6.43
CA TYR A 277 -15.18 2.19 -6.59
C TYR A 277 -15.41 2.76 -7.99
N ARG A 278 -15.66 4.07 -8.05
CA ARG A 278 -15.72 4.86 -9.28
C ARG A 278 -14.72 6.00 -9.13
N GLN A 279 -14.01 6.33 -10.20
CA GLN A 279 -13.06 7.43 -10.15
C GLN A 279 -13.82 8.76 -10.10
N TRP A 280 -13.79 9.40 -8.92
CA TRP A 280 -14.51 10.64 -8.65
C TRP A 280 -13.72 11.51 -7.68
N GLY A 281 -13.31 12.70 -8.14
CA GLY A 281 -12.74 13.75 -7.28
C GLY A 281 -11.37 13.44 -6.67
N THR A 282 -10.69 12.38 -7.13
CA THR A 282 -9.43 11.90 -6.56
C THR A 282 -8.38 11.58 -7.63
N SER A 283 -7.11 11.70 -7.25
CA SER A 283 -5.94 11.31 -8.05
C SER A 283 -5.76 9.78 -8.17
N PHE A 284 -6.45 8.97 -7.36
CA PHE A 284 -6.37 7.51 -7.46
C PHE A 284 -7.04 6.99 -8.74
N LYS A 285 -6.26 6.32 -9.60
CA LYS A 285 -6.74 5.74 -10.87
C LYS A 285 -7.65 4.53 -10.62
N TYR A 286 -8.73 4.42 -11.40
CA TYR A 286 -9.64 3.27 -11.35
C TYR A 286 -8.89 1.94 -11.54
N ASP A 287 -8.07 1.84 -12.60
CA ASP A 287 -7.42 0.58 -13.01
C ASP A 287 -6.47 0.00 -11.96
N ASP A 288 -5.91 0.84 -11.09
CA ASP A 288 -4.98 0.40 -10.03
C ASP A 288 -5.70 -0.08 -8.75
N ASN A 289 -6.99 0.24 -8.63
CA ASN A 289 -7.73 0.17 -7.37
C ASN A 289 -9.02 -0.66 -7.44
N ALA A 290 -9.52 -0.92 -8.65
CA ALA A 290 -10.72 -1.69 -8.92
C ALA A 290 -10.47 -3.21 -8.83
N ILE A 291 -10.13 -3.71 -7.64
CA ILE A 291 -9.86 -5.15 -7.38
C ILE A 291 -11.05 -6.07 -7.72
N PHE A 292 -12.25 -5.51 -7.86
CA PHE A 292 -13.49 -6.17 -8.25
C PHE A 292 -13.73 -6.20 -9.77
N ASP A 293 -12.86 -5.58 -10.56
CA ASP A 293 -12.92 -5.63 -12.03
C ASP A 293 -12.25 -6.92 -12.54
N PRO A 294 -12.92 -7.74 -13.37
CA PRO A 294 -12.30 -8.93 -13.97
C PRO A 294 -11.02 -8.70 -14.76
N LYS A 295 -10.77 -7.45 -15.22
CA LYS A 295 -9.51 -7.07 -15.88
C LYS A 295 -8.35 -6.93 -14.90
N PHE A 296 -8.63 -6.77 -13.61
CA PHE A 296 -7.60 -6.61 -12.59
C PHE A 296 -6.80 -7.90 -12.42
N PRO A 297 -5.45 -7.89 -12.46
CA PRO A 297 -4.64 -9.11 -12.44
C PRO A 297 -4.91 -10.02 -11.22
N GLU A 298 -5.26 -9.40 -10.10
CA GLU A 298 -5.51 -10.08 -8.83
C GLU A 298 -7.01 -10.26 -8.53
N TYR A 299 -7.91 -10.11 -9.51
CA TYR A 299 -9.37 -10.22 -9.34
C TYR A 299 -9.80 -11.52 -8.65
N TRP A 300 -9.05 -12.60 -8.85
CA TRP A 300 -9.29 -13.88 -8.16
C TRP A 300 -9.28 -13.74 -6.63
N LYS A 301 -8.45 -12.86 -6.06
CA LYS A 301 -8.41 -12.58 -4.61
C LYS A 301 -9.71 -11.96 -4.11
N PHE A 302 -10.33 -11.10 -4.92
CA PHE A 302 -11.65 -10.54 -4.59
C PHE A 302 -12.71 -11.64 -4.62
N CYS A 303 -12.71 -12.48 -5.66
CA CYS A 303 -13.65 -13.59 -5.79
C CYS A 303 -13.58 -14.57 -4.61
N GLU A 304 -12.38 -14.85 -4.09
CA GLU A 304 -12.18 -15.67 -2.87
C GLU A 304 -12.87 -15.04 -1.65
N VAL A 305 -12.69 -13.74 -1.42
CA VAL A 305 -13.37 -13.03 -0.32
C VAL A 305 -14.89 -13.16 -0.47
N MET A 306 -15.42 -12.98 -1.68
CA MET A 306 -16.85 -13.05 -1.98
C MET A 306 -17.47 -14.45 -1.78
N LYS A 307 -16.67 -15.50 -1.52
CA LYS A 307 -17.16 -16.83 -1.11
C LYS A 307 -17.55 -16.92 0.36
N ASN A 308 -17.24 -15.89 1.16
CA ASN A 308 -17.68 -15.87 2.55
C ASN A 308 -19.21 -15.86 2.65
N SER A 309 -19.78 -16.81 3.40
CA SER A 309 -21.23 -17.00 3.54
C SER A 309 -21.94 -15.81 4.18
N VAL A 310 -21.21 -14.91 4.87
CA VAL A 310 -21.77 -13.71 5.50
C VAL A 310 -22.48 -12.78 4.49
N PHE A 311 -22.06 -12.82 3.21
CA PHE A 311 -22.68 -12.04 2.13
C PHE A 311 -24.02 -12.59 1.63
N ASN A 312 -24.50 -13.72 2.18
CA ASN A 312 -25.85 -14.23 1.94
C ASN A 312 -26.86 -13.71 2.98
N SER A 313 -26.40 -12.92 3.96
CA SER A 313 -27.26 -12.34 4.97
C SER A 313 -28.25 -11.34 4.33
N PRO A 314 -29.53 -11.34 4.72
CA PRO A 314 -30.55 -10.46 4.14
C PRO A 314 -30.32 -8.97 4.43
N ILE A 315 -29.43 -8.65 5.37
CA ILE A 315 -29.05 -7.27 5.66
C ILE A 315 -28.05 -6.70 4.63
N CYS A 316 -27.52 -7.54 3.74
CA CYS A 316 -26.43 -7.22 2.83
C CYS A 316 -26.95 -6.96 1.42
N GLU A 317 -26.73 -5.74 0.94
CA GLU A 317 -26.99 -5.34 -0.44
C GLU A 317 -25.68 -5.02 -1.15
N MET A 318 -25.62 -5.35 -2.44
CA MET A 318 -24.44 -5.14 -3.26
C MET A 318 -24.88 -4.76 -4.68
N ASP A 319 -24.11 -3.90 -5.35
CA ASP A 319 -24.38 -3.61 -6.75
C ASP A 319 -24.13 -4.82 -7.67
N SER A 320 -24.64 -4.70 -8.90
CA SER A 320 -24.61 -5.77 -9.90
C SER A 320 -23.21 -6.18 -10.35
N MET A 321 -22.20 -5.31 -10.21
CA MET A 321 -20.82 -5.60 -10.59
C MET A 321 -20.18 -6.51 -9.54
N LEU A 322 -20.37 -6.18 -8.26
CA LEU A 322 -19.86 -6.98 -7.14
C LEU A 322 -20.56 -8.34 -7.03
N GLU A 323 -21.89 -8.39 -7.25
CA GLU A 323 -22.67 -9.63 -7.22
C GLU A 323 -22.21 -10.69 -8.24
N LYS A 324 -21.62 -10.26 -9.38
CA LYS A 324 -21.06 -11.21 -10.36
C LYS A 324 -19.93 -12.05 -9.77
N ALA A 325 -19.10 -11.48 -8.89
CA ALA A 325 -17.98 -12.19 -8.27
C ALA A 325 -18.44 -13.37 -7.40
N LYS A 326 -19.61 -13.28 -6.74
CA LYS A 326 -20.19 -14.38 -5.96
C LYS A 326 -20.49 -15.61 -6.84
N LYS A 327 -20.81 -15.40 -8.11
CA LYS A 327 -21.21 -16.45 -9.07
C LYS A 327 -20.02 -17.14 -9.75
N VAL A 328 -18.81 -16.60 -9.65
CA VAL A 328 -17.61 -17.21 -10.25
C VAL A 328 -17.33 -18.55 -9.60
N SER A 329 -17.20 -19.63 -10.36
CA SER A 329 -16.99 -20.96 -9.78
C SER A 329 -15.61 -21.08 -9.11
N PRO A 330 -15.43 -21.91 -8.07
CA PRO A 330 -14.10 -22.18 -7.50
C PRO A 330 -13.08 -22.66 -8.56
N LYS A 331 -13.54 -23.42 -9.57
CA LYS A 331 -12.73 -23.86 -10.71
C LYS A 331 -12.19 -22.68 -11.52
N ASP A 332 -13.02 -21.67 -11.80
CA ASP A 332 -12.61 -20.49 -12.55
C ASP A 332 -11.68 -19.57 -11.75
N ILE A 333 -11.93 -19.42 -10.44
CA ILE A 333 -11.02 -18.69 -9.53
C ILE A 333 -9.63 -19.31 -9.58
N ASN A 334 -9.54 -20.64 -9.46
CA ASN A 334 -8.27 -21.36 -9.55
C ASN A 334 -7.60 -21.18 -10.92
N LYS A 335 -8.35 -21.23 -12.03
CA LYS A 335 -7.82 -20.98 -13.37
C LYS A 335 -7.21 -19.57 -13.50
N MET A 336 -7.87 -18.55 -12.95
CA MET A 336 -7.37 -17.17 -12.93
C MET A 336 -6.10 -17.03 -12.09
N LYS A 337 -6.11 -17.59 -10.86
CA LYS A 337 -4.95 -17.65 -9.96
C LYS A 337 -3.75 -18.30 -10.66
N LEU A 338 -3.97 -19.42 -11.36
CA LEU A 338 -2.93 -20.11 -12.13
C LEU A 338 -2.42 -19.31 -13.33
N SER A 339 -3.32 -18.67 -14.09
CA SER A 339 -2.95 -17.82 -15.21
C SER A 339 -2.06 -16.64 -14.76
N TYR A 340 -2.43 -16.01 -13.64
CA TYR A 340 -1.64 -14.93 -13.03
C TYR A 340 -0.21 -15.38 -12.70
N TYR A 341 -0.05 -16.50 -11.97
CA TYR A 341 1.27 -17.04 -11.66
C TYR A 341 2.04 -17.49 -12.91
N LYS A 342 1.38 -18.13 -13.90
CA LYS A 342 2.00 -18.54 -15.17
C LYS A 342 2.47 -17.35 -16.01
N ASN A 343 1.73 -16.24 -16.04
CA ASN A 343 2.09 -15.04 -16.79
C ASN A 343 3.23 -14.27 -16.12
N ASN A 344 3.17 -14.09 -14.80
CA ASN A 344 4.32 -13.56 -14.04
C ASN A 344 5.56 -14.44 -14.21
N PHE A 345 5.38 -15.77 -14.20
CA PHE A 345 6.46 -16.71 -14.52
C PHE A 345 6.98 -16.55 -15.96
N LYS A 346 6.13 -16.38 -16.97
CA LYS A 346 6.55 -16.14 -18.36
C LYS A 346 7.32 -14.82 -18.50
N ILE A 347 6.90 -13.75 -17.82
CA ILE A 347 7.60 -12.46 -17.84
C ILE A 347 8.97 -12.57 -17.15
N VAL A 348 9.01 -13.16 -15.95
CA VAL A 348 10.24 -13.40 -15.19
C VAL A 348 11.18 -14.33 -15.96
N SER A 349 10.69 -15.44 -16.52
CA SER A 349 11.50 -16.35 -17.32
C SER A 349 12.01 -15.71 -18.62
N LYS A 350 11.17 -15.02 -19.40
CA LYS A 350 11.58 -14.43 -20.68
C LYS A 350 12.59 -13.28 -20.51
N LYS A 351 12.53 -12.53 -19.40
CA LYS A 351 13.50 -11.48 -19.05
C LYS A 351 14.81 -12.01 -18.46
N ILE A 352 14.75 -13.05 -17.61
CA ILE A 352 15.97 -13.73 -17.10
C ILE A 352 16.78 -14.33 -18.26
N PHE A 353 16.12 -14.85 -19.30
CA PHE A 353 16.79 -15.58 -20.39
C PHE A 353 17.13 -14.73 -21.62
N SER A 354 16.81 -13.43 -21.67
CA SER A 354 17.21 -12.55 -22.78
C SER A 354 18.61 -11.94 -22.65
N VAL A 355 19.28 -12.11 -21.49
CA VAL A 355 20.61 -11.54 -21.20
C VAL A 355 21.75 -12.51 -21.59
N TYR A 356 21.43 -13.74 -22.00
CA TYR A 356 22.45 -14.74 -22.32
C TYR A 356 22.83 -14.73 -23.80
N ASN A 357 23.94 -14.05 -24.11
CA ASN A 357 24.73 -14.34 -25.31
C ASN A 357 26.24 -14.32 -24.99
N GLU A 358 26.86 -15.42 -25.44
CA GLU A 358 28.29 -15.65 -25.69
C GLU A 358 29.26 -15.91 -24.51
N ASN A 359 29.74 -17.17 -24.53
CA ASN A 359 30.95 -17.76 -23.94
C ASN A 359 30.88 -18.38 -22.52
N ASN A 360 30.82 -19.73 -22.54
CA ASN A 360 31.31 -20.71 -21.55
C ASN A 360 30.49 -21.07 -20.28
N HIS A 361 29.67 -22.13 -20.38
CA HIS A 361 29.92 -23.52 -19.89
C HIS A 361 28.60 -24.25 -19.53
N LYS A 362 28.41 -25.49 -20.03
CA LYS A 362 27.28 -26.42 -19.71
C LYS A 362 26.90 -26.50 -18.22
N ILE A 363 27.83 -26.28 -17.31
CA ILE A 363 27.62 -26.26 -15.85
C ILE A 363 26.64 -25.14 -15.44
N PHE A 364 26.73 -23.97 -16.08
CA PHE A 364 25.86 -22.82 -15.83
C PHE A 364 24.42 -23.08 -16.28
N GLU A 365 24.25 -23.73 -17.42
CA GLU A 365 22.96 -24.16 -17.96
C GLU A 365 22.27 -25.14 -16.99
N ILE A 366 23.01 -26.15 -16.51
CA ILE A 366 22.51 -27.19 -15.59
C ILE A 366 22.16 -26.63 -14.20
N LEU A 367 22.94 -25.68 -13.66
CA LEU A 367 22.70 -25.08 -12.33
C LEU A 367 21.57 -24.05 -12.34
N GLY A 368 21.45 -23.24 -13.40
CA GLY A 368 20.29 -22.35 -13.62
C GLY A 368 19.00 -23.14 -13.84
N LEU A 369 19.07 -24.26 -14.59
CA LEU A 369 17.97 -25.21 -14.72
C LEU A 369 17.59 -25.84 -13.37
N LYS A 370 18.55 -26.19 -12.50
CA LYS A 370 18.28 -26.71 -11.15
C LYS A 370 17.56 -25.70 -10.24
N PHE A 371 17.90 -24.42 -10.33
CA PHE A 371 17.21 -23.35 -9.62
C PHE A 371 15.77 -23.18 -10.13
N LYS A 372 15.61 -23.09 -11.45
CA LYS A 372 14.32 -23.03 -12.16
C LYS A 372 13.40 -24.19 -11.76
N VAL A 373 13.92 -25.42 -11.77
CA VAL A 373 13.26 -26.66 -11.37
C VAL A 373 12.85 -26.64 -9.89
N LYS A 374 13.72 -26.18 -8.98
CA LYS A 374 13.40 -26.07 -7.54
C LYS A 374 12.27 -25.06 -7.29
N TYR A 375 12.33 -23.89 -7.93
CA TYR A 375 11.32 -22.86 -7.80
C TYR A 375 9.96 -23.28 -8.38
N GLN A 376 9.95 -23.89 -9.57
CA GLN A 376 8.75 -24.46 -10.18
C GLN A 376 8.13 -25.56 -9.30
N LYS A 377 8.97 -26.45 -8.75
CA LYS A 377 8.52 -27.52 -7.85
C LYS A 377 7.94 -26.97 -6.54
N PHE A 378 8.48 -25.87 -6.01
CA PHE A 378 7.90 -25.18 -4.86
C PHE A 378 6.52 -24.62 -5.17
N CYS A 379 6.36 -23.88 -6.28
CA CYS A 379 5.07 -23.32 -6.70
C CYS A 379 4.01 -24.42 -6.87
N LEU A 380 4.37 -25.53 -7.53
CA LEU A 380 3.47 -26.68 -7.74
C LEU A 380 3.16 -27.45 -6.44
N LYS A 381 4.10 -27.53 -5.49
CA LYS A 381 3.85 -28.14 -4.17
C LYS A 381 2.90 -27.31 -3.31
N LYS A 382 3.06 -25.99 -3.31
CA LYS A 382 2.17 -25.05 -2.63
C LYS A 382 0.75 -25.12 -3.22
N GLU A 383 0.66 -25.22 -4.54
CA GLU A 383 -0.59 -25.50 -5.26
C GLU A 383 -1.24 -26.83 -4.82
N LEU A 384 -0.45 -27.90 -4.62
CA LEU A 384 -0.92 -29.20 -4.15
C LEU A 384 -1.40 -29.17 -2.68
N GLU A 385 -0.76 -28.40 -1.81
CA GLU A 385 -1.16 -28.20 -0.41
C GLU A 385 -2.43 -27.35 -0.29
N ASP A 386 -2.52 -26.25 -1.03
CA ASP A 386 -3.75 -25.44 -1.14
C ASP A 386 -4.92 -26.32 -1.62
N LEU A 387 -4.69 -27.27 -2.54
CA LEU A 387 -5.67 -28.25 -3.02
C LEU A 387 -6.03 -29.36 -2.01
N LYS A 388 -5.20 -29.64 -0.99
CA LYS A 388 -5.53 -30.59 0.09
C LYS A 388 -6.41 -29.96 1.15
N ASN A 389 -6.28 -28.66 1.39
CA ASN A 389 -7.02 -27.90 2.41
C ASN A 389 -8.39 -27.40 1.94
N LEU A 390 -8.81 -27.78 0.73
CA LEU A 390 -10.09 -27.42 0.13
C LEU A 390 -11.14 -28.53 0.38
N GLU A 391 -12.16 -28.23 1.20
CA GLU A 391 -13.39 -29.02 1.26
C GLU A 391 -14.24 -28.75 0.02
N ILE A 392 -14.13 -29.59 -1.01
CA ILE A 392 -14.97 -29.54 -2.22
C ILE A 392 -15.67 -30.90 -2.40
N ASN A 393 -16.98 -30.88 -2.65
CA ASN A 393 -17.85 -32.04 -2.88
C ASN A 393 -17.59 -32.80 -4.20
N ASN A 394 -16.41 -32.71 -4.81
CA ASN A 394 -16.10 -33.41 -6.06
C ASN A 394 -14.65 -33.91 -6.08
N GLN A 395 -14.42 -35.02 -5.37
CA GLN A 395 -13.13 -35.72 -5.28
C GLN A 395 -12.49 -35.97 -6.66
N ASN A 396 -13.27 -36.24 -7.72
CA ASN A 396 -12.74 -36.57 -9.04
C ASN A 396 -12.02 -35.39 -9.72
N THR A 397 -12.53 -34.17 -9.57
CA THR A 397 -11.89 -32.98 -10.14
C THR A 397 -10.60 -32.64 -9.37
N ILE A 398 -10.63 -32.77 -8.04
CA ILE A 398 -9.44 -32.64 -7.19
C ILE A 398 -8.39 -33.68 -7.58
N ASN A 399 -8.80 -34.93 -7.80
CA ASN A 399 -7.89 -36.02 -8.14
C ASN A 399 -7.27 -35.84 -9.53
N ASN A 400 -8.02 -35.34 -10.52
CA ASN A 400 -7.49 -35.04 -11.85
C ASN A 400 -6.47 -33.89 -11.83
N LEU A 401 -6.76 -32.78 -11.13
CA LEU A 401 -5.78 -31.69 -10.96
C LEU A 401 -4.56 -32.14 -10.15
N LYS A 402 -4.76 -32.94 -9.09
CA LYS A 402 -3.66 -33.56 -8.33
C LYS A 402 -2.80 -34.44 -9.24
N ASN A 403 -3.40 -35.19 -10.17
CA ASN A 403 -2.68 -36.04 -11.10
C ASN A 403 -1.94 -35.23 -12.17
N GLU A 404 -2.52 -34.16 -12.72
CA GLU A 404 -1.84 -33.24 -13.64
C GLU A 404 -0.63 -32.56 -12.97
N ILE A 405 -0.82 -32.03 -11.75
CA ILE A 405 0.27 -31.41 -10.98
C ILE A 405 1.33 -32.46 -10.61
N LYS A 406 0.94 -33.67 -10.21
CA LYS A 406 1.87 -34.79 -9.96
C LYS A 406 2.63 -35.16 -11.23
N ASN A 407 1.98 -35.20 -12.39
CA ASN A 407 2.62 -35.52 -13.66
C ASN A 407 3.62 -34.44 -14.09
N GLU A 408 3.29 -33.16 -13.90
CA GLU A 408 4.25 -32.07 -14.10
C GLU A 408 5.41 -32.14 -13.08
N ILE A 409 5.14 -32.45 -11.80
CA ILE A 409 6.19 -32.70 -10.81
C ILE A 409 7.07 -33.90 -11.22
N VAL A 410 6.50 -34.96 -11.78
CA VAL A 410 7.23 -36.13 -12.29
C VAL A 410 8.07 -35.76 -13.51
N LYS A 411 7.54 -34.97 -14.44
CA LYS A 411 8.27 -34.46 -15.60
C LYS A 411 9.46 -33.59 -15.19
N ILE A 412 9.22 -32.67 -14.24
CA ILE A 412 10.25 -31.84 -13.60
C ILE A 412 11.26 -32.72 -12.82
N ASN A 413 10.83 -33.78 -12.15
CA ASN A 413 11.72 -34.72 -11.45
C ASN A 413 12.59 -35.52 -12.42
N ASN A 414 12.07 -35.88 -13.59
CA ASN A 414 12.84 -36.55 -14.65
C ASN A 414 13.90 -35.61 -15.21
N GLU A 415 13.57 -34.35 -15.50
CA GLU A 415 14.53 -33.30 -15.84
C GLU A 415 15.56 -33.10 -14.71
N THR A 416 15.13 -33.13 -13.45
CA THR A 416 16.01 -33.07 -12.26
C THR A 416 16.98 -34.25 -12.20
N CYS A 417 16.55 -35.44 -12.61
CA CYS A 417 17.37 -36.66 -12.63
C CYS A 417 18.46 -36.58 -13.70
N THR A 418 18.13 -36.05 -14.88
CA THR A 418 19.10 -35.76 -15.95
C THR A 418 20.13 -34.73 -15.49
N ILE A 419 19.66 -33.60 -14.92
CA ILE A 419 20.48 -32.55 -14.29
C ILE A 419 21.38 -33.11 -13.17
N LYS A 420 20.85 -34.03 -12.33
CA LYS A 420 21.63 -34.69 -11.25
C LYS A 420 22.70 -35.62 -11.81
N LYS A 421 22.41 -36.36 -12.89
CA LYS A 421 23.39 -37.21 -13.57
C LYS A 421 24.53 -36.37 -14.14
N ASP A 422 24.20 -35.28 -14.81
CA ASP A 422 25.21 -34.36 -15.35
C ASP A 422 26.03 -33.69 -14.23
N LEU A 423 25.38 -33.30 -13.12
CA LEU A 423 26.06 -32.80 -11.92
C LEU A 423 26.95 -33.83 -11.21
N CYS A 424 26.58 -35.11 -11.21
CA CYS A 424 27.43 -36.18 -10.67
C CYS A 424 28.69 -36.38 -11.53
N ASN A 425 28.55 -36.33 -12.85
CA ASN A 425 29.67 -36.37 -13.78
C ASN A 425 30.58 -35.13 -13.65
N ILE A 426 30.02 -33.98 -13.27
CA ILE A 426 30.78 -32.76 -12.95
C ILE A 426 31.45 -32.88 -11.57
N LYS A 427 30.76 -33.44 -10.56
CA LYS A 427 31.30 -33.66 -9.19
C LYS A 427 32.49 -34.63 -9.17
N SER A 428 32.51 -35.65 -10.01
CA SER A 428 33.67 -36.57 -10.13
C SER A 428 34.94 -35.89 -10.65
N CYS A 429 34.82 -34.72 -11.30
CA CYS A 429 35.94 -33.95 -11.84
C CYS A 429 36.39 -32.81 -10.92
N ILE A 430 35.71 -32.56 -9.80
CA ILE A 430 35.82 -31.33 -9.02
C ILE A 430 36.07 -31.66 -7.54
N GLY A 431 37.35 -31.80 -7.16
CA GLY A 431 37.78 -31.97 -5.76
C GLY A 431 37.41 -30.77 -4.87
N THR A 432 36.96 -31.01 -3.65
CA THR A 432 36.48 -29.98 -2.71
C THR A 432 37.62 -29.20 -2.06
N ASN A 433 37.67 -27.87 -2.24
CA ASN A 433 38.46 -26.96 -1.40
C ASN A 433 37.51 -25.97 -0.70
N GLY A 434 37.68 -25.82 0.61
CA GLY A 434 36.70 -25.23 1.52
C GLY A 434 36.95 -23.78 1.92
N TYR A 435 36.81 -22.83 0.98
CA TYR A 435 36.75 -21.41 1.31
C TYR A 435 35.49 -20.77 0.71
N LEU A 436 34.41 -20.78 1.50
CA LEU A 436 33.20 -19.98 1.28
C LEU A 436 33.07 -19.00 2.45
N SER A 437 32.71 -17.74 2.17
CA SER A 437 32.52 -16.69 3.17
C SER A 437 31.33 -17.01 4.11
N GLY A 438 31.24 -16.34 5.27
CA GLY A 438 30.14 -16.57 6.21
C GLY A 438 28.78 -16.19 5.66
N PHE A 439 28.71 -15.11 4.87
CA PHE A 439 27.50 -14.73 4.16
C PHE A 439 27.10 -15.79 3.14
N GLU A 440 28.01 -16.32 2.32
CA GLU A 440 27.74 -17.39 1.35
C GLU A 440 27.19 -18.67 2.02
N LYS A 441 27.69 -19.02 3.20
CA LYS A 441 27.18 -20.15 4.01
C LYS A 441 25.79 -19.90 4.59
N MET A 442 25.54 -18.69 5.11
CA MET A 442 24.21 -18.28 5.61
C MET A 442 23.18 -18.20 4.48
N PHE A 443 23.59 -17.65 3.34
CA PHE A 443 22.79 -17.53 2.13
C PHE A 443 22.44 -18.91 1.56
N GLY A 444 23.39 -19.85 1.51
CA GLY A 444 23.14 -21.24 1.10
C GLY A 444 22.10 -21.98 1.96
N LYS A 445 22.06 -21.72 3.28
CA LYS A 445 20.99 -22.20 4.17
C LYS A 445 19.65 -21.57 3.84
N PHE A 446 19.63 -20.26 3.56
CA PHE A 446 18.41 -19.52 3.21
C PHE A 446 17.80 -19.97 1.87
N VAL A 447 18.63 -20.19 0.83
CA VAL A 447 18.24 -20.76 -0.47
C VAL A 447 17.67 -22.17 -0.35
N SER A 448 18.06 -22.89 0.71
CA SER A 448 17.59 -24.24 1.00
C SER A 448 16.32 -24.26 1.84
N SER A 449 15.82 -23.11 2.29
CA SER A 449 14.60 -23.00 3.10
C SER A 449 13.34 -23.20 2.25
N GLU A 450 12.28 -23.73 2.87
CA GLU A 450 10.99 -23.91 2.20
C GLU A 450 10.29 -22.59 1.85
N HIS A 451 10.70 -21.47 2.45
CA HIS A 451 10.10 -20.14 2.22
C HIS A 451 10.84 -19.27 1.20
N TYR A 452 11.96 -19.75 0.66
CA TYR A 452 12.83 -18.99 -0.23
C TYR A 452 12.11 -18.37 -1.43
N GLY A 453 11.24 -19.14 -2.09
CA GLY A 453 10.47 -18.63 -3.24
C GLY A 453 9.50 -17.50 -2.88
N GLN A 454 8.88 -17.56 -1.70
CA GLN A 454 7.98 -16.50 -1.24
C GLN A 454 8.75 -15.22 -0.90
N ASN A 455 9.93 -15.36 -0.30
CA ASN A 455 10.77 -14.22 0.08
C ASN A 455 11.28 -13.48 -1.16
N ILE A 456 11.65 -14.18 -2.23
CA ILE A 456 11.98 -13.56 -3.51
C ILE A 456 10.79 -12.80 -4.08
N CYS A 457 9.59 -13.39 -4.12
CA CYS A 457 8.41 -12.69 -4.66
C CYS A 457 8.12 -11.40 -3.88
N ASN A 458 8.13 -11.48 -2.54
CA ASN A 458 7.88 -10.31 -1.68
C ASN A 458 8.93 -9.22 -1.92
N LEU A 459 10.20 -9.61 -2.07
CA LEU A 459 11.30 -8.70 -2.36
C LEU A 459 11.10 -8.01 -3.72
N LEU A 460 10.93 -8.79 -4.79
CA LEU A 460 10.81 -8.27 -6.15
C LEU A 460 9.58 -7.38 -6.33
N ASP A 461 8.49 -7.65 -5.60
CA ASP A 461 7.31 -6.78 -5.61
C ASP A 461 7.65 -5.34 -5.19
N CYS A 462 8.76 -5.09 -4.49
CA CYS A 462 9.15 -3.76 -4.01
C CYS A 462 9.83 -2.88 -5.06
N PHE A 463 10.38 -3.46 -6.13
CA PHE A 463 11.28 -2.75 -7.05
C PHE A 463 10.69 -2.60 -8.46
N GLU A 464 11.28 -1.69 -9.25
CA GLU A 464 10.97 -1.53 -10.66
C GLU A 464 11.61 -2.63 -11.51
N ASP A 465 11.21 -2.72 -12.79
CA ASP A 465 11.62 -3.84 -13.65
C ASP A 465 13.12 -3.94 -13.91
N GLU A 466 13.86 -2.82 -13.91
CA GLU A 466 15.32 -2.80 -14.08
C GLU A 466 16.03 -3.39 -12.85
N ASP A 467 15.72 -2.87 -11.66
CA ASP A 467 16.22 -3.35 -10.37
C ASP A 467 15.90 -4.83 -10.14
N LYS A 468 14.68 -5.28 -10.49
CA LYS A 468 14.30 -6.71 -10.40
C LYS A 468 15.25 -7.60 -11.18
N ASN A 469 15.68 -7.16 -12.37
CA ASN A 469 16.59 -7.95 -13.19
C ASN A 469 17.98 -8.03 -12.54
N GLN A 470 18.47 -6.91 -12.00
CA GLN A 470 19.75 -6.89 -11.31
C GLN A 470 19.73 -7.80 -10.07
N ILE A 471 18.71 -7.68 -9.21
CA ILE A 471 18.52 -8.55 -8.04
C ILE A 471 18.55 -10.02 -8.44
N LEU A 472 17.81 -10.39 -9.48
CA LEU A 472 17.75 -11.78 -9.96
C LEU A 472 19.11 -12.26 -10.49
N SER A 473 19.84 -11.41 -11.20
CA SER A 473 21.19 -11.67 -11.69
C SER A 473 22.16 -11.93 -10.53
N ASP A 474 22.16 -11.05 -9.52
CA ASP A 474 23.06 -11.16 -8.36
C ASP A 474 22.77 -12.43 -7.55
N LEU A 475 21.48 -12.72 -7.30
CA LEU A 475 21.04 -13.96 -6.65
C LEU A 475 21.49 -15.20 -7.42
N GLN A 476 21.40 -15.16 -8.74
CA GLN A 476 21.81 -16.27 -9.60
C GLN A 476 23.32 -16.47 -9.57
N ASN A 477 24.10 -15.41 -9.74
CA ASN A 477 25.56 -15.46 -9.78
C ASN A 477 26.13 -15.96 -8.44
N ASN A 478 25.57 -15.50 -7.32
CA ASN A 478 25.96 -16.01 -6.00
C ASN A 478 25.57 -17.47 -5.77
N TYR A 479 24.40 -17.89 -6.25
CA TYR A 479 24.04 -19.31 -6.20
C TYR A 479 25.00 -20.18 -7.00
N VAL A 480 25.47 -19.70 -8.16
CA VAL A 480 26.42 -20.44 -8.99
C VAL A 480 27.79 -20.54 -8.34
N ARG A 481 28.34 -19.45 -7.81
CA ARG A 481 29.60 -19.47 -7.03
C ARG A 481 29.51 -20.46 -5.87
N TYR A 482 28.44 -20.38 -5.09
CA TYR A 482 28.18 -21.31 -3.99
C TYR A 482 28.11 -22.77 -4.46
N ALA A 483 27.33 -23.06 -5.51
CA ALA A 483 27.14 -24.41 -6.02
C ALA A 483 28.44 -25.01 -6.62
N SER A 484 29.38 -24.17 -7.06
CA SER A 484 30.71 -24.57 -7.52
C SER A 484 31.72 -24.80 -6.38
N GLY A 485 31.33 -24.54 -5.12
CA GLY A 485 32.25 -24.54 -3.99
C GLY A 485 33.30 -23.44 -4.06
N GLY A 486 32.95 -22.27 -4.64
CA GLY A 486 33.84 -21.12 -4.79
C GLY A 486 34.87 -21.23 -5.92
N LYS A 487 34.77 -22.25 -6.79
CA LYS A 487 35.73 -22.46 -7.89
C LYS A 487 35.56 -21.52 -9.06
N ILE A 488 34.32 -21.15 -9.36
CA ILE A 488 34.03 -20.12 -10.36
C ILE A 488 34.26 -18.78 -9.68
N LYS A 489 35.24 -18.01 -10.16
CA LYS A 489 35.60 -16.72 -9.58
C LYS A 489 34.62 -15.63 -10.03
N PHE A 490 34.44 -14.62 -9.20
CA PHE A 490 33.61 -13.45 -9.53
C PHE A 490 34.00 -12.81 -10.88
N ASN A 491 35.30 -12.65 -11.14
CA ASN A 491 35.83 -12.09 -12.39
C ASN A 491 35.49 -12.91 -13.65
N GLU A 492 35.10 -14.18 -13.50
CA GLU A 492 34.67 -15.04 -14.60
C GLU A 492 33.17 -14.84 -14.93
N LEU A 493 32.41 -14.18 -14.05
CA LEU A 493 30.96 -14.04 -14.14
C LEU A 493 30.48 -12.62 -14.45
N ILE A 494 31.35 -11.63 -14.31
CA ILE A 494 31.04 -10.24 -14.58
C ILE A 494 31.31 -9.86 -16.04
N ASP A 495 30.50 -8.94 -16.55
CA ASP A 495 30.66 -8.40 -17.90
C ASP A 495 31.87 -7.45 -18.01
N THR A 496 32.23 -7.09 -19.24
CA THR A 496 33.37 -6.20 -19.53
C THR A 496 33.19 -4.81 -18.90
N ARG A 497 31.95 -4.31 -18.80
CA ARG A 497 31.66 -2.99 -18.21
C ARG A 497 31.96 -2.97 -16.71
N THR A 498 31.56 -4.03 -16.02
CA THR A 498 31.79 -4.25 -14.59
C THR A 498 33.27 -4.44 -14.31
N LYS A 499 33.99 -5.19 -15.15
CA LYS A 499 35.46 -5.31 -15.06
C LYS A 499 36.15 -3.95 -15.14
N LEU A 500 35.77 -3.13 -16.13
CA LEU A 500 36.34 -1.80 -16.31
C LEU A 500 36.01 -0.87 -15.12
N ALA A 501 34.81 -0.99 -14.54
CA ALA A 501 34.43 -0.23 -13.35
C ALA A 501 35.29 -0.61 -12.13
N ILE A 502 35.56 -1.90 -11.95
CA ILE A 502 36.44 -2.43 -10.90
C ILE A 502 37.88 -1.97 -11.09
N GLU A 503 38.41 -2.02 -12.32
CA GLU A 503 39.76 -1.53 -12.62
C GLU A 503 39.91 -0.02 -12.30
N LYS A 504 38.90 0.79 -12.65
CA LYS A 504 38.89 2.22 -12.30
C LYS A 504 38.86 2.46 -10.81
N ARG A 505 38.04 1.69 -10.08
CA ARG A 505 37.98 1.73 -8.62
C ARG A 505 39.33 1.36 -8.01
N ASP A 506 39.92 0.24 -8.43
CA ASP A 506 41.20 -0.23 -7.89
C ASP A 506 42.33 0.77 -8.17
N ALA A 507 42.34 1.36 -9.37
CA ALA A 507 43.27 2.44 -9.72
C ALA A 507 43.05 3.71 -8.88
N TYR A 508 41.81 4.03 -8.50
CA TYR A 508 41.51 5.12 -7.57
C TYR A 508 42.01 4.80 -6.17
N MET A 509 41.66 3.62 -5.62
CA MET A 509 42.05 3.21 -4.27
C MET A 509 43.56 3.04 -4.10
N ALA A 510 44.29 2.72 -5.17
CA ALA A 510 45.75 2.60 -5.16
C ALA A 510 46.48 3.95 -4.97
N GLN A 511 45.79 5.08 -5.08
CA GLN A 511 46.37 6.41 -4.88
C GLN A 511 46.57 6.76 -3.40
N LYS A 512 46.18 5.88 -2.47
CA LYS A 512 46.32 6.10 -1.04
C LYS A 512 47.80 6.21 -0.61
N VAL A 513 48.11 7.18 0.24
CA VAL A 513 49.47 7.48 0.70
C VAL A 513 49.52 7.50 2.23
N ASN A 514 50.49 6.81 2.81
CA ASN A 514 50.79 6.92 4.24
C ASN A 514 51.65 8.15 4.51
N LYS A 515 51.19 9.06 5.38
CA LYS A 515 51.88 10.30 5.77
C LYS A 515 52.53 10.19 7.16
N GLY A 516 52.62 9.00 7.73
CA GLY A 516 53.11 8.74 9.09
C GLY A 516 51.98 8.80 10.11
N ASP A 517 51.44 10.00 10.34
CA ASP A 517 50.42 10.23 11.40
C ASP A 517 48.97 9.90 10.96
N TYR A 518 48.77 9.82 9.64
CA TYR A 518 47.50 9.55 8.98
C TYR A 518 47.72 8.98 7.57
N TRP A 519 46.66 8.43 6.97
CA TRP A 519 46.59 7.99 5.58
C TRP A 519 45.74 8.97 4.77
N GLU A 520 46.13 9.22 3.53
CA GLU A 520 45.52 10.19 2.64
C GLU A 520 45.07 9.52 1.34
N LEU A 521 43.84 9.79 0.90
CA LEU A 521 43.34 9.43 -0.42
C LEU A 521 42.57 10.62 -0.98
N ASP A 522 43.00 11.11 -2.15
CA ASP A 522 42.53 12.39 -2.70
C ASP A 522 42.74 13.52 -1.66
N ASN A 523 41.67 14.14 -1.16
CA ASN A 523 41.73 15.17 -0.12
C ASN A 523 41.26 14.69 1.26
N TYR A 524 41.00 13.38 1.41
CA TYR A 524 40.49 12.80 2.64
C TYR A 524 41.60 12.18 3.47
N LYS A 525 41.58 12.44 4.78
CA LYS A 525 42.60 11.97 5.73
C LYS A 525 41.98 11.05 6.77
N LEU A 526 42.50 9.83 6.92
CA LEU A 526 42.05 8.88 7.95
C LEU A 526 43.19 8.54 8.90
N PRO A 527 42.93 8.31 10.20
CA PRO A 527 43.97 7.97 11.17
C PRO A 527 44.57 6.57 10.96
N VAL A 528 43.92 5.72 10.15
CA VAL A 528 44.31 4.34 9.83
C VAL A 528 44.00 4.06 8.34
N ASP A 529 44.64 3.05 7.74
CA ASP A 529 44.36 2.62 6.37
C ASP A 529 43.01 1.89 6.29
N PHE A 530 41.92 2.66 6.25
CA PHE A 530 40.55 2.17 6.24
C PHE A 530 39.71 2.93 5.20
N PHE A 531 40.26 3.10 4.00
CA PHE A 531 39.51 3.68 2.89
C PHE A 531 38.65 2.60 2.23
N LEU A 532 37.33 2.75 2.37
CA LEU A 532 36.32 1.90 1.76
C LEU A 532 35.88 2.46 0.39
N SER A 533 35.81 1.59 -0.63
CA SER A 533 35.57 2.06 -2.00
C SER A 533 34.14 2.53 -2.23
N GLU A 534 33.18 1.89 -1.58
CA GLU A 534 31.77 2.27 -1.50
C GLU A 534 31.57 3.66 -0.91
N VAL A 535 32.44 4.06 0.04
CA VAL A 535 32.44 5.39 0.64
C VAL A 535 33.15 6.40 -0.27
N PHE A 536 34.40 6.16 -0.65
CA PHE A 536 35.24 7.20 -1.28
C PHE A 536 35.14 7.23 -2.81
N PHE A 537 34.97 6.08 -3.47
CA PHE A 537 34.84 6.00 -4.93
C PHE A 537 33.38 6.13 -5.37
N ASN A 538 32.46 5.34 -4.79
CA ASN A 538 31.03 5.39 -5.14
C ASN A 538 30.28 6.54 -4.43
N LYS A 539 30.89 7.21 -3.44
CA LYS A 539 30.27 8.30 -2.67
C LYS A 539 28.92 7.89 -2.06
N LEU A 540 28.83 6.67 -1.52
CA LEU A 540 27.63 6.09 -0.92
C LEU A 540 26.40 6.11 -1.86
N GLU A 541 26.62 6.18 -3.18
CA GLU A 541 25.57 6.33 -4.21
C GLU A 541 24.74 7.61 -4.10
N LEU A 542 25.20 8.59 -3.34
CA LEU A 542 24.51 9.87 -3.15
C LEU A 542 24.33 10.63 -4.47
N ASN A 543 25.18 10.38 -5.46
CA ASN A 543 25.03 10.95 -6.80
C ASN A 543 23.80 10.45 -7.56
N ASN A 544 23.26 9.29 -7.18
CA ASN A 544 22.06 8.68 -7.78
C ASN A 544 20.76 8.96 -6.98
N THR A 545 20.85 9.87 -6.00
CA THR A 545 19.74 10.29 -5.14
C THR A 545 19.28 11.72 -5.44
N ASN A 546 18.04 12.05 -5.05
CA ASN A 546 17.51 13.40 -5.11
C ASN A 546 18.05 14.25 -3.94
N LYS A 547 19.08 15.05 -4.21
CA LYS A 547 19.76 15.89 -3.21
C LYS A 547 18.86 16.95 -2.58
N ASP A 548 17.82 17.39 -3.27
CA ASP A 548 16.86 18.39 -2.75
C ASP A 548 16.17 17.91 -1.46
N ASN A 549 16.09 16.58 -1.26
CA ASN A 549 15.50 15.98 -0.07
C ASN A 549 16.30 16.23 1.21
N PHE A 550 17.61 16.53 1.11
CA PHE A 550 18.50 16.56 2.27
C PHE A 550 19.55 17.67 2.30
N ILE A 551 19.78 18.41 1.21
CA ILE A 551 20.83 19.44 1.12
C ILE A 551 20.74 20.52 2.21
N ASN A 552 19.54 20.83 2.71
CA ASN A 552 19.30 21.84 3.76
C ASN A 552 18.77 21.25 5.07
N ARG A 553 19.00 19.95 5.29
CA ARG A 553 18.41 19.17 6.39
C ARG A 553 19.48 18.31 7.07
N ASP A 554 19.23 17.93 8.31
CA ASP A 554 20.14 17.10 9.09
C ASP A 554 20.28 15.69 8.48
N ILE A 555 21.48 15.12 8.59
CA ILE A 555 21.77 13.76 8.12
C ILE A 555 22.10 12.88 9.32
N ILE A 556 21.60 11.64 9.31
CA ILE A 556 21.95 10.61 10.28
C ILE A 556 22.87 9.59 9.60
N ASP A 557 24.05 9.38 10.18
CA ASP A 557 24.96 8.30 9.82
C ASP A 557 24.93 7.24 10.94
N ALA A 558 24.13 6.20 10.74
CA ALA A 558 24.01 5.08 11.67
C ALA A 558 25.11 4.04 11.37
N GLY A 559 25.99 3.84 12.35
CA GLY A 559 27.20 3.02 12.25
C GLY A 559 28.28 3.75 11.47
N ALA A 560 28.74 4.87 12.04
CA ALA A 560 29.74 5.73 11.44
C ALA A 560 31.18 5.18 11.54
N CYS A 561 31.40 4.12 12.34
CA CYS A 561 32.71 3.48 12.51
C CYS A 561 33.80 4.52 12.86
N ILE A 562 34.76 4.76 11.97
CA ILE A 562 35.84 5.72 12.16
C ILE A 562 35.55 7.10 11.54
N GLY A 563 34.29 7.40 11.22
CA GLY A 563 33.83 8.66 10.66
C GLY A 563 34.05 8.82 9.15
N ASP A 564 34.40 7.76 8.43
CA ASP A 564 34.68 7.79 7.00
C ASP A 564 33.44 8.10 6.16
N SER A 565 32.30 7.45 6.42
CA SER A 565 31.03 7.80 5.76
C SER A 565 30.56 9.21 6.13
N ALA A 566 30.77 9.64 7.38
CA ALA A 566 30.40 10.97 7.84
C ALA A 566 31.17 12.08 7.10
N LEU A 567 32.43 11.85 6.73
CA LEU A 567 33.20 12.79 5.89
C LEU A 567 32.51 13.03 4.55
N ILE A 568 32.07 11.97 3.88
CA ILE A 568 31.40 12.10 2.59
C ILE A 568 30.04 12.77 2.76
N LEU A 569 29.23 12.31 3.73
CA LEU A 569 27.91 12.89 4.00
C LEU A 569 27.97 14.38 4.35
N SER A 570 29.06 14.83 4.98
CA SER A 570 29.27 16.24 5.34
C SER A 570 29.30 17.19 4.15
N GLU A 571 29.61 16.69 2.95
CA GLU A 571 29.68 17.47 1.71
C GLU A 571 28.31 17.62 1.03
N PHE A 572 27.30 16.87 1.49
CA PHE A 572 25.97 16.78 0.88
C PHE A 572 24.88 17.49 1.66
N THR A 573 25.22 18.19 2.75
CA THR A 573 24.29 19.02 3.51
C THR A 573 24.94 20.31 4.03
N ASN A 574 24.15 21.38 4.05
CA ASN A 574 24.47 22.64 4.72
C ASN A 574 24.14 22.63 6.22
N LYS A 575 23.56 21.53 6.74
CA LYS A 575 23.23 21.31 8.15
C LYS A 575 24.27 20.39 8.80
N LYS A 576 23.87 19.66 9.85
CA LYS A 576 24.76 18.77 10.60
C LYS A 576 24.60 17.31 10.16
N VAL A 577 25.69 16.56 10.23
CA VAL A 577 25.73 15.10 10.13
C VAL A 577 25.91 14.54 11.53
N TYR A 578 24.94 13.79 12.03
CA TYR A 578 25.02 13.12 13.33
C TYR A 578 25.55 11.70 13.12
N ALA A 579 26.78 11.46 13.55
CA ALA A 579 27.54 10.23 13.30
C ALA A 579 27.53 9.32 14.53
N PHE A 580 26.79 8.21 14.45
CA PHE A 580 26.56 7.31 15.59
C PHE A 580 27.55 6.15 15.57
N GLU A 581 28.35 6.04 16.63
CA GLU A 581 29.27 4.92 16.86
C GLU A 581 29.30 4.55 18.36
N PRO A 582 28.84 3.35 18.74
CA PRO A 582 28.82 2.93 20.14
C PRO A 582 30.18 2.55 20.74
N GLY A 583 31.13 2.06 19.94
CA GLY A 583 32.40 1.51 20.41
C GLY A 583 33.47 2.59 20.66
N GLU A 584 34.06 2.60 21.85
CA GLU A 584 34.97 3.66 22.31
C GLU A 584 36.21 3.80 21.41
N LYS A 585 36.76 2.67 20.93
CA LYS A 585 37.93 2.69 20.05
C LYS A 585 37.62 3.34 18.70
N ASN A 586 36.51 2.97 18.08
CA ASN A 586 36.10 3.51 16.78
C ASN A 586 35.67 4.98 16.93
N PHE A 587 34.97 5.30 18.01
CA PHE A 587 34.57 6.67 18.33
C PHE A 587 35.77 7.63 18.42
N LYS A 588 36.84 7.23 19.12
CA LYS A 588 38.09 8.04 19.19
C LYS A 588 38.78 8.18 17.83
N LEU A 589 38.72 7.15 16.99
CA LEU A 589 39.23 7.25 15.62
C LEU A 589 38.38 8.22 14.79
N MET A 590 37.05 8.21 14.95
CA MET A 590 36.15 9.17 14.33
C MET A 590 36.45 10.61 14.75
N GLU A 591 36.68 10.88 16.04
CA GLU A 591 37.10 12.22 16.49
C GLU A 591 38.40 12.67 15.81
N LYS A 592 39.39 11.76 15.70
CA LYS A 592 40.65 12.05 14.99
C LYS A 592 40.41 12.27 13.49
N THR A 593 39.54 11.50 12.85
CA THR A 593 39.13 11.68 11.44
C THR A 593 38.52 13.06 11.23
N ILE A 594 37.55 13.47 12.06
CA ILE A 594 36.90 14.78 11.97
C ILE A 594 37.92 15.91 12.11
N LEU A 595 38.84 15.79 13.07
CA LEU A 595 39.91 16.77 13.31
C LEU A 595 40.87 16.89 12.12
N LEU A 596 41.33 15.76 11.57
CA LEU A 596 42.28 15.74 10.46
C LEU A 596 41.73 16.41 9.19
N ASN A 597 40.40 16.37 8.99
CA ASN A 597 39.73 16.92 7.81
C ASN A 597 39.06 18.27 8.09
N GLU A 598 39.25 18.84 9.27
CA GLU A 598 38.74 20.17 9.65
C GLU A 598 37.22 20.32 9.43
N LYS A 599 36.44 19.27 9.73
CA LYS A 599 34.98 19.26 9.51
C LYS A 599 34.22 19.77 10.73
N GLU A 600 33.56 20.92 10.58
CA GLU A 600 32.77 21.54 11.67
C GLU A 600 31.30 21.10 11.70
N ASN A 601 30.79 20.50 10.62
CA ASN A 601 29.39 20.11 10.49
C ASN A 601 29.12 18.64 10.84
N ILE A 602 30.12 17.90 11.31
CA ILE A 602 29.95 16.53 11.81
C ILE A 602 29.83 16.57 13.33
N VAL A 603 28.79 15.92 13.87
CA VAL A 603 28.52 15.79 15.30
C VAL A 603 28.70 14.31 15.67
N PRO A 604 29.80 13.92 16.33
CA PRO A 604 29.99 12.54 16.78
C PRO A 604 29.07 12.21 17.96
N VAL A 605 28.41 11.05 17.93
CA VAL A 605 27.43 10.61 18.93
C VAL A 605 27.78 9.19 19.41
N MET A 606 28.16 9.06 20.69
CA MET A 606 28.60 7.78 21.28
C MET A 606 27.41 6.91 21.72
N TYR A 607 26.58 6.54 20.76
CA TYR A 607 25.44 5.63 20.95
C TYR A 607 25.30 4.72 19.75
N GLY A 608 24.85 3.48 20.01
CA GLY A 608 24.28 2.65 18.97
C GLY A 608 22.80 3.00 18.78
N LEU A 609 22.26 2.68 17.61
CA LEU A 609 20.84 2.88 17.33
C LEU A 609 20.09 1.53 17.37
N GLY A 610 18.85 1.56 17.84
CA GLY A 610 18.00 0.36 17.94
C GLY A 610 16.55 0.72 18.22
N ASN A 611 15.70 -0.27 18.51
CA ASN A 611 14.25 -0.05 18.70
C ASN A 611 13.84 0.29 20.14
N LYS A 612 14.77 0.20 21.09
CA LYS A 612 14.55 0.52 22.52
C LYS A 612 15.86 0.98 23.17
N GLU A 613 15.73 1.64 24.31
CA GLU A 613 16.89 1.98 25.13
C GLU A 613 17.37 0.76 25.89
N GLU A 614 18.63 0.40 25.70
CA GLU A 614 19.26 -0.70 26.40
C GLU A 614 20.79 -0.59 26.38
N THR A 615 21.46 -1.38 27.23
CA THR A 615 22.91 -1.57 27.17
C THR A 615 23.20 -2.95 26.61
N LEU A 616 24.00 -3.02 25.55
CA LEU A 616 24.47 -4.26 24.93
C LEU A 616 25.96 -4.47 25.17
N TYR A 617 26.46 -5.66 24.83
CA TYR A 617 27.87 -6.02 24.92
C TYR A 617 28.43 -6.29 23.52
N LEU A 618 29.51 -5.58 23.16
CA LEU A 618 30.30 -5.75 21.95
C LEU A 618 31.49 -6.68 22.24
N ASN A 619 31.74 -7.68 21.39
CA ASN A 619 32.91 -8.55 21.53
C ASN A 619 33.95 -8.22 20.44
N GLN A 620 35.17 -7.86 20.83
CA GLN A 620 36.19 -7.29 19.93
C GLN A 620 37.10 -8.34 19.24
N ASP A 621 36.98 -9.63 19.56
CA ASP A 621 37.86 -10.68 19.00
C ASP A 621 37.37 -11.24 17.65
N LYS A 622 37.50 -10.42 16.58
CA LYS A 622 37.85 -10.82 15.20
C LYS A 622 37.81 -9.60 14.27
N ILE A 623 38.93 -8.89 14.16
CA ILE A 623 39.17 -7.96 13.06
C ILE A 623 39.47 -8.80 11.80
N SER A 624 38.47 -9.02 10.95
CA SER A 624 38.62 -9.18 9.50
C SER A 624 37.22 -9.25 8.89
N GLY A 625 36.98 -8.41 7.87
CA GLY A 625 35.72 -8.36 7.14
C GLY A 625 35.27 -9.74 6.69
N ASN A 626 34.30 -10.29 7.40
CA ASN A 626 33.31 -11.28 6.99
C ASN A 626 32.64 -11.85 8.25
N ILE A 627 31.37 -12.22 8.07
CA ILE A 627 30.53 -13.00 8.97
C ILE A 627 29.82 -12.17 10.04
N GLY A 628 28.64 -11.68 9.65
CA GLY A 628 27.67 -11.08 10.56
C GLY A 628 27.29 -11.97 11.74
N GLY A 629 26.82 -11.29 12.78
CA GLY A 629 26.12 -11.89 13.91
C GLY A 629 27.03 -12.30 15.06
N SER A 630 27.17 -11.42 16.04
CA SER A 630 27.40 -11.79 17.45
C SER A 630 26.88 -10.70 18.40
N TYR A 631 25.60 -10.33 18.27
CA TYR A 631 24.81 -9.87 19.40
C TYR A 631 23.90 -11.01 19.79
N LEU A 632 24.38 -11.90 20.66
CA LEU A 632 23.63 -12.67 21.64
C LEU A 632 24.63 -13.61 22.33
N ALA A 633 24.67 -13.48 23.65
CA ALA A 633 25.62 -14.08 24.57
C ALA A 633 25.86 -15.57 24.30
N ASP A 634 27.10 -15.91 23.99
CA ASP A 634 27.65 -17.18 24.46
C ASP A 634 28.43 -16.90 25.75
N SER A 635 28.19 -17.74 26.74
CA SER A 635 28.38 -17.53 28.18
C SER A 635 29.83 -17.37 28.70
N ASN A 636 30.80 -17.08 27.82
CA ASN A 636 32.21 -16.88 28.19
C ASN A 636 32.63 -15.40 28.01
N ILE A 637 32.05 -14.52 28.83
CA ILE A 637 32.30 -13.07 28.80
C ILE A 637 33.35 -12.74 29.87
N LYS A 638 34.60 -12.54 29.45
CA LYS A 638 35.61 -11.84 30.26
C LYS A 638 36.08 -10.51 29.66
N GLU A 639 35.78 -10.22 28.38
CA GLU A 639 36.36 -9.05 27.66
C GLU A 639 35.36 -8.28 26.76
N ALA A 640 34.04 -8.41 26.94
CA ALA A 640 33.07 -7.67 26.12
C ALA A 640 32.86 -6.22 26.58
N GLU A 641 32.95 -5.26 25.65
CA GLU A 641 32.74 -3.82 25.86
C GLU A 641 31.24 -3.50 26.02
N ARG A 642 30.88 -2.63 26.97
CA ARG A 642 29.50 -2.20 27.19
C ARG A 642 29.16 -0.99 26.35
N VAL A 643 28.05 -1.05 25.61
CA VAL A 643 27.59 0.05 24.77
C VAL A 643 26.12 0.38 24.97
N ASN A 644 25.78 1.65 24.82
CA ASN A 644 24.42 2.14 25.01
C ASN A 644 23.70 2.28 23.67
N ILE A 645 22.45 1.82 23.63
CA ILE A 645 21.57 1.87 22.46
C ILE A 645 20.44 2.85 22.73
N ILE A 646 20.08 3.67 21.73
CA ILE A 646 18.97 4.62 21.79
C ILE A 646 18.07 4.53 20.54
N PRO A 647 16.74 4.68 20.66
CA PRO A 647 15.87 4.86 19.50
C PRO A 647 16.14 6.20 18.80
N LEU A 648 16.26 6.16 17.47
CA LEU A 648 16.48 7.38 16.67
C LEU A 648 15.33 8.38 16.85
N ASP A 649 14.08 7.90 16.95
CA ASP A 649 12.91 8.74 17.21
C ASP A 649 13.03 9.55 18.51
N LYS A 650 13.68 8.99 19.53
CA LYS A 650 13.95 9.70 20.79
C LYS A 650 14.99 10.80 20.56
N TYR A 651 16.12 10.44 19.96
CA TYR A 651 17.22 11.36 19.72
C TYR A 651 16.80 12.56 18.84
N VAL A 652 16.08 12.30 17.75
CA VAL A 652 15.56 13.33 16.83
C VAL A 652 14.61 14.29 17.55
N ARG A 653 13.72 13.77 18.40
CA ARG A 653 12.75 14.57 19.16
C ARG A 653 13.43 15.43 20.23
N GLU A 654 14.42 14.89 20.94
CA GLU A 654 15.12 15.60 22.02
C GLU A 654 16.05 16.69 21.49
N ASN A 655 16.61 16.51 20.29
CA ASN A 655 17.49 17.48 19.65
C ASN A 655 16.77 18.35 18.60
N ASN A 656 15.47 18.15 18.39
CA ASN A 656 14.64 18.89 17.43
C ASN A 656 15.22 18.92 16.00
N LEU A 657 15.60 17.73 15.50
CA LEU A 657 16.26 17.58 14.20
C LEU A 657 15.26 17.55 13.05
N ASP A 658 15.63 18.13 11.92
CA ASP A 658 14.90 17.98 10.65
C ASP A 658 15.68 17.05 9.73
N VAL A 659 15.36 15.75 9.77
CA VAL A 659 16.18 14.72 9.12
C VAL A 659 15.82 14.57 7.64
N GLY A 660 16.77 14.85 6.77
CA GLY A 660 16.65 14.69 5.32
C GLY A 660 17.20 13.39 4.76
N LEU A 661 18.20 12.79 5.42
CA LEU A 661 18.80 11.52 5.01
C LEU A 661 19.17 10.66 6.22
N ILE A 662 18.95 9.35 6.11
CA ILE A 662 19.43 8.35 7.07
C ILE A 662 20.21 7.28 6.31
N LYS A 663 21.51 7.18 6.60
CA LYS A 663 22.32 6.02 6.20
C LYS A 663 22.32 5.02 7.35
N ILE A 664 22.13 3.74 7.02
CA ILE A 664 22.06 2.63 7.98
C ILE A 664 23.03 1.54 7.53
N ASP A 665 24.12 1.43 8.28
CA ASP A 665 25.08 0.34 8.17
C ASP A 665 25.57 0.00 9.57
N VAL A 666 24.88 -0.94 10.23
CA VAL A 666 25.05 -1.22 11.67
C VAL A 666 25.31 -2.70 11.94
N GLU A 667 25.96 -3.38 10.99
CA GLU A 667 26.50 -4.73 11.13
C GLU A 667 25.45 -5.77 11.60
N GLY A 668 24.23 -5.69 11.06
CA GLY A 668 23.16 -6.63 11.34
C GLY A 668 22.05 -6.12 12.28
N PHE A 669 22.08 -4.87 12.74
CA PHE A 669 21.02 -4.26 13.56
C PHE A 669 20.04 -3.40 12.74
N GLU A 670 20.08 -3.47 11.41
CA GLU A 670 19.41 -2.54 10.49
C GLU A 670 17.89 -2.53 10.68
N GLN A 671 17.26 -3.69 10.82
CA GLN A 671 15.82 -3.81 11.08
C GLN A 671 15.44 -3.14 12.41
N ASN A 672 16.25 -3.28 13.46
CA ASN A 672 16.00 -2.66 14.76
C ASN A 672 16.17 -1.13 14.71
N VAL A 673 17.16 -0.63 13.97
CA VAL A 673 17.32 0.82 13.75
C VAL A 673 16.10 1.37 13.02
N LEU A 674 15.65 0.69 11.95
CA LEU A 674 14.46 1.09 11.20
C LEU A 674 13.20 1.15 12.08
N GLU A 675 13.00 0.14 12.93
CA GLU A 675 11.88 0.14 13.90
C GLU A 675 11.97 1.31 14.89
N GLY A 676 13.17 1.61 15.40
CA GLY A 676 13.42 2.74 16.31
C GLY A 676 13.41 4.12 15.64
N ALA A 677 13.34 4.17 14.31
CA ALA A 677 13.29 5.37 13.49
C ALA A 677 11.92 5.58 12.81
N TYR A 678 10.91 4.76 13.14
CA TYR A 678 9.64 4.74 12.41
C TYR A 678 8.93 6.10 12.36
N GLU A 679 8.84 6.81 13.48
CA GLU A 679 8.17 8.12 13.51
C GLU A 679 9.01 9.19 12.78
N THR A 680 10.34 9.12 12.87
CA THR A 680 11.25 9.99 12.12
C THR A 680 11.06 9.78 10.61
N ILE A 681 11.06 8.53 10.16
CA ILE A 681 10.88 8.18 8.74
C ILE A 681 9.51 8.64 8.25
N LYS A 682 8.46 8.42 9.05
CA LYS A 682 7.08 8.81 8.72
C LYS A 682 6.87 10.32 8.66
N ASN A 683 7.47 11.08 9.59
CA ASN A 683 7.21 12.51 9.72
C ASN A 683 8.19 13.36 8.89
N CYS A 684 9.48 13.01 8.89
CA CYS A 684 10.52 13.76 8.16
C CYS A 684 10.67 13.29 6.70
N LYS A 685 10.23 12.06 6.38
CA LYS A 685 10.38 11.44 5.06
C LYS A 685 11.80 11.56 4.48
N PRO A 686 12.84 11.14 5.21
CA PRO A 686 14.21 11.23 4.72
C PRO A 686 14.47 10.26 3.56
N THR A 687 15.44 10.56 2.71
CA THR A 687 16.07 9.56 1.85
C THR A 687 16.75 8.51 2.73
N LEU A 688 16.58 7.22 2.44
CA LEU A 688 17.19 6.13 3.20
C LEU A 688 18.25 5.43 2.35
N LEU A 689 19.44 5.25 2.91
CA LEU A 689 20.51 4.41 2.35
C LEU A 689 20.73 3.25 3.31
N ILE A 690 20.36 2.03 2.94
CA ILE A 690 20.32 0.92 3.89
C ILE A 690 21.16 -0.23 3.36
N SER A 691 22.20 -0.62 4.10
CA SER A 691 22.96 -1.83 3.84
C SER A 691 22.07 -3.06 4.08
N ILE A 692 22.00 -3.97 3.10
CA ILE A 692 21.13 -5.16 3.18
C ILE A 692 21.90 -6.49 3.07
N TYR A 693 23.20 -6.47 3.34
CA TYR A 693 24.09 -7.62 3.15
C TYR A 693 24.63 -8.24 4.45
N HIS A 694 24.44 -7.60 5.62
CA HIS A 694 24.95 -8.15 6.90
C HIS A 694 24.23 -9.43 7.34
N LYS A 695 22.92 -9.53 7.07
CA LYS A 695 22.16 -10.78 7.22
C LYS A 695 21.32 -11.03 5.97
N PRO A 696 21.15 -12.31 5.56
CA PRO A 696 20.20 -12.66 4.50
C PRO A 696 18.79 -12.11 4.79
N ASP A 697 18.40 -12.08 6.06
CA ASP A 697 17.11 -11.52 6.48
C ASP A 697 16.95 -10.04 6.11
N ASP A 698 18.01 -9.24 6.17
CA ASP A 698 17.95 -7.81 5.81
C ASP A 698 17.65 -7.66 4.31
N PHE A 699 18.35 -8.44 3.48
CA PHE A 699 18.12 -8.52 2.04
C PHE A 699 16.66 -8.80 1.68
N PHE A 700 16.02 -9.77 2.35
CA PHE A 700 14.66 -10.20 2.00
C PHE A 700 13.54 -9.47 2.76
N LYS A 701 13.81 -8.87 3.93
CA LYS A 701 12.76 -8.31 4.80
C LYS A 701 12.71 -6.80 4.80
N ILE A 702 13.83 -6.09 4.63
CA ILE A 702 13.85 -4.62 4.74
C ILE A 702 12.98 -3.95 3.66
N PRO A 703 13.12 -4.26 2.35
CA PRO A 703 12.29 -3.59 1.34
C PRO A 703 10.78 -3.87 1.52
N PRO A 704 10.35 -5.13 1.78
CA PRO A 704 8.96 -5.38 2.13
C PRO A 704 8.53 -4.63 3.38
N MET A 705 9.31 -4.62 4.46
CA MET A 705 8.98 -3.94 5.71
C MET A 705 8.66 -2.45 5.46
N LEU A 706 9.54 -1.74 4.77
CA LEU A 706 9.35 -0.34 4.41
C LEU A 706 8.11 -0.13 3.53
N LYS A 707 7.89 -1.00 2.55
CA LYS A 707 6.70 -0.95 1.69
C LYS A 707 5.39 -1.15 2.48
N HIS A 708 5.40 -1.99 3.50
CA HIS A 708 4.24 -2.26 4.36
C HIS A 708 3.88 -1.10 5.30
N TRP A 709 4.76 -0.12 5.48
CA TRP A 709 4.46 1.09 6.24
C TRP A 709 3.58 2.09 5.46
N TYR A 710 3.39 1.88 4.15
CA TYR A 710 2.54 2.71 3.29
C TYR A 710 2.92 4.20 3.29
N LEU A 711 4.23 4.50 3.40
CA LEU A 711 4.76 5.86 3.48
C LEU A 711 5.08 6.49 2.10
N ASN A 712 4.71 5.82 1.00
CA ASN A 712 4.92 6.27 -0.38
C ASN A 712 6.40 6.47 -0.76
N TYR A 713 7.23 5.47 -0.50
CA TYR A 713 8.63 5.43 -0.94
C TYR A 713 8.77 4.68 -2.27
N LYS A 714 9.71 5.13 -3.11
CA LYS A 714 10.28 4.39 -4.23
C LYS A 714 11.58 3.72 -3.79
N PHE A 715 11.84 2.52 -4.28
CA PHE A 715 13.02 1.74 -3.95
C PHE A 715 13.90 1.56 -5.18
N LYS A 716 15.20 1.74 -5.03
CA LYS A 716 16.23 1.36 -6.00
C LYS A 716 17.18 0.36 -5.36
N TYR A 717 17.65 -0.59 -6.15
CA TYR A 717 18.60 -1.60 -5.72
C TYR A 717 19.97 -1.28 -6.30
N GLN A 718 21.01 -1.28 -5.48
CA GLN A 718 22.36 -0.99 -5.95
C GLN A 718 23.38 -1.95 -5.36
N SER A 719 24.13 -2.62 -6.24
CA SER A 719 25.28 -3.46 -5.90
C SER A 719 26.57 -2.68 -6.17
N LEU A 720 27.43 -2.52 -5.16
CA LEU A 720 28.61 -1.65 -5.20
C LEU A 720 29.91 -2.37 -5.62
N TYR A 721 29.86 -3.70 -5.72
CA TYR A 721 30.92 -4.59 -6.20
C TYR A 721 32.31 -4.44 -5.57
N ALA A 722 32.48 -3.85 -4.38
CA ALA A 722 33.81 -3.53 -3.83
C ALA A 722 34.72 -4.73 -3.60
N TYR A 723 34.19 -5.88 -3.17
CA TYR A 723 35.00 -7.05 -2.78
C TYR A 723 34.95 -8.23 -3.75
N ASN A 724 34.63 -8.01 -5.02
CA ASN A 724 34.47 -9.10 -5.99
C ASN A 724 33.40 -10.12 -5.53
N ASP A 725 32.25 -9.62 -5.05
CA ASP A 725 31.08 -10.41 -4.67
C ASP A 725 29.81 -9.74 -5.20
N PHE A 726 28.77 -10.53 -5.47
CA PHE A 726 27.54 -10.05 -6.12
C PHE A 726 26.52 -9.46 -5.13
N ILE A 727 26.60 -9.79 -3.83
CA ILE A 727 25.64 -9.31 -2.82
C ILE A 727 26.31 -8.59 -1.65
N VAL A 728 27.60 -8.81 -1.38
CA VAL A 728 28.32 -8.02 -0.38
C VAL A 728 28.33 -6.55 -0.83
N GLU A 729 28.01 -5.64 0.08
CA GLU A 729 27.82 -4.21 -0.19
C GLU A 729 26.69 -3.88 -1.16
N THR A 730 25.60 -4.61 -1.02
CA THR A 730 24.32 -4.20 -1.60
C THR A 730 23.60 -3.24 -0.68
N ILE A 731 23.15 -2.12 -1.23
CA ILE A 731 22.29 -1.17 -0.54
C ILE A 731 20.92 -1.06 -1.20
N VAL A 732 19.95 -0.65 -0.39
CA VAL A 732 18.64 -0.20 -0.85
C VAL A 732 18.55 1.29 -0.63
N ILE A 733 18.28 2.01 -1.72
CA ILE A 733 17.98 3.43 -1.69
C ILE A 733 16.46 3.55 -1.67
N ALA A 734 15.91 4.15 -0.61
CA ALA A 734 14.49 4.46 -0.54
C ALA A 734 14.28 5.97 -0.55
N GLU A 735 13.56 6.48 -1.55
CA GLU A 735 13.27 7.91 -1.70
C GLU A 735 11.76 8.18 -1.53
N PRO A 736 11.37 9.24 -0.80
CA PRO A 736 9.97 9.66 -0.75
C PRO A 736 9.49 10.12 -2.14
N ASN A 737 8.27 9.75 -2.50
CA ASN A 737 7.58 10.25 -3.71
C ASN A 737 7.06 11.68 -3.57
#